data_AF-A0A7J6KR80-F1
#
_entry.id   AF-A0A7J6KR80-F1
#
_cell.length_a   1.000
_cell.length_b   1.000
_cell.length_c   1.000
_cell.angle_alpha   90.00
_cell.angle_beta   90.00
_cell.angle_gamma   90.00
#
_symmetry.space_group_name_H-M   'P 1'
#
loop_
_entity.id
_entity.type
_entity.pdbx_description
1 polymer ?
#
loop_
_entity_poly.entity_id
_entity_poly.type
_entity_poly.pdbx_seq_one_letter_code
_entity_poly.pdbx_strand_id
1 'polypeptide(L)'
;MKTSPTSPASSGAEPGDTAVASKRLRLATFLDEADEGFFDLLSPATYSERVSEFVSVYGNINSEWLPTREQLSALRSRLLDNDIPYCDFKVWQTNQRHRLREARQSAWVVNADGEFKKVSQPGLPSYEAWRDSFRVFKFGMLVLKEGSLANYEVYSSTIQRLHDTFPMHWGLVYRADDLLRSSKLVSYKRPNCSWGTALALAAEDAAFWREHVDLCVLRILAAGGPPAQSSGGASNVSNNNVGNNNNSGNGNGPAAAKDAASRGARRRRREVCYAYQTGACPVPDGTPCPNVCVGGLRRAYESTKLMPDGRVAFRHIRLRLEKLVRCHFTELSNVLSSSPLSPISESVVEQARSIIVEECGGDEADKLPSHAASPLRGRLWSILQQKAHDVDDAVPSWLSTGASIGIESAIPYRYVFPHCSEANAEPSLGEISEGDGNGVDIADYLRSFQGSDLSNYASAEDLRDTTLSLLEAEEQKGFCHRFSSMDEVSSYVGSADVALTKLGLRPKPHTDPVKYRIIADARANALNRCVNCDEHILLPRVQDVVSDVLDLCDRGSSVDEKGCLSLELFSIDVEAAFRLIPVKREDLKFQVVFFADSYWVFDTLMFGVASSPVIWCRTMAQAARFAQLLFTSDELRLNTFMDDPLFVVRGCSKNARRILLLVALVLWRAIGIPFAYHKGMIGRKVRWVGFDFELQPSGISVAVPQSKLDDAIPLLQEALSLGGRAPSTLLRKICGKCCWMGQVTPFMYSLLSPVWSVVGKTESAWVAMGPIRTSLQWILAFLLFAAARSSERLSSFGFRRLFDVRFRRPSLSAAIVVDASTTGYGYGGILVLDGKLARWFGEKVSDDDLRKFSASRGNSKFQALWETLAILIALRLWKNRLPSTVGIVCQSDSRSALGAALRLRSRSPTINAVVRDLALDAAVDVRVLHVLYEHVPSKLNYLADSLSRRFEGSLESAVPSELGGVPRDFCAARDDSFWRLSLCGAASLPRSDLR
;
A
#
# COMPACT_ATOMS: atom_id res chain seq x y z
N MET A 1 -64.49 -7.76 -0.71
CA MET A 1 -64.41 -9.10 -0.10
C MET A 1 -64.05 -10.10 -1.18
N LYS A 2 -62.97 -10.89 -0.96
CA LYS A 2 -62.64 -12.20 -1.58
C LYS A 2 -62.59 -12.20 -3.12
N THR A 3 -61.45 -12.46 -3.76
CA THR A 3 -60.95 -13.82 -3.96
C THR A 3 -59.46 -13.84 -4.34
N SER A 4 -58.72 -14.81 -3.79
CA SER A 4 -57.46 -15.35 -4.31
C SER A 4 -57.69 -16.14 -5.62
N PRO A 5 -56.72 -16.23 -6.55
CA PRO A 5 -55.73 -17.33 -6.51
C PRO A 5 -54.31 -17.02 -7.05
N THR A 6 -53.31 -17.65 -6.39
CA THR A 6 -52.00 -18.22 -6.84
C THR A 6 -51.26 -17.77 -8.12
N SER A 7 -49.95 -17.49 -7.99
CA SER A 7 -48.77 -18.04 -8.74
C SER A 7 -47.47 -17.29 -8.34
N PRO A 8 -46.24 -17.71 -8.72
CA PRO A 8 -45.49 -18.91 -8.30
C PRO A 8 -44.10 -18.57 -7.68
N ALA A 9 -43.39 -19.62 -7.26
CA ALA A 9 -42.17 -19.64 -6.46
C ALA A 9 -40.96 -18.81 -6.97
N SER A 10 -40.30 -18.13 -6.03
CA SER A 10 -38.94 -17.59 -6.16
C SER A 10 -37.91 -18.62 -5.71
N SER A 11 -36.84 -18.76 -6.50
CA SER A 11 -35.69 -19.62 -6.23
C SER A 11 -34.67 -18.93 -5.32
N GLY A 12 -34.35 -19.61 -4.21
CA GLY A 12 -32.99 -19.75 -3.67
C GLY A 12 -32.26 -18.50 -3.15
N ALA A 13 -32.73 -17.91 -2.06
CA ALA A 13 -31.85 -17.16 -1.14
C ALA A 13 -31.27 -18.12 -0.09
N GLU A 14 -29.99 -17.94 0.24
CA GLU A 14 -29.30 -18.59 1.35
C GLU A 14 -30.13 -18.47 2.65
N PRO A 15 -30.13 -19.50 3.52
CA PRO A 15 -31.07 -19.59 4.63
C PRO A 15 -30.85 -18.42 5.59
N GLY A 16 -31.87 -17.57 5.67
CA GLY A 16 -31.91 -16.43 6.57
C GLY A 16 -31.83 -16.87 8.03
N ASP A 17 -30.87 -16.30 8.74
CA ASP A 17 -30.96 -16.14 10.18
C ASP A 17 -32.22 -15.32 10.47
N THR A 18 -33.27 -16.02 10.92
CA THR A 18 -34.45 -15.42 11.53
C THR A 18 -33.99 -14.44 12.60
N ALA A 19 -34.45 -13.19 12.51
CA ALA A 19 -34.11 -12.10 13.40
C ALA A 19 -34.51 -12.38 14.86
N VAL A 20 -33.62 -13.05 15.59
CA VAL A 20 -33.56 -12.95 17.05
C VAL A 20 -32.92 -11.61 17.35
N ALA A 21 -33.63 -10.72 18.03
CA ALA A 21 -33.10 -9.41 18.42
C ALA A 21 -31.76 -9.60 19.16
N SER A 22 -30.64 -9.27 18.50
CA SER A 22 -29.31 -9.42 19.05
C SER A 22 -29.17 -8.50 20.27
N LYS A 23 -28.85 -9.08 21.43
CA LYS A 23 -28.70 -8.31 22.67
C LYS A 23 -27.57 -7.29 22.51
N ARG A 24 -27.90 -6.00 22.60
CA ARG A 24 -26.94 -4.90 22.47
C ARG A 24 -26.27 -4.59 23.80
N LEU A 25 -24.93 -4.55 23.82
CA LEU A 25 -24.10 -4.39 25.02
C LEU A 25 -23.17 -3.18 24.89
N ARG A 26 -22.68 -2.63 26.02
CA ARG A 26 -21.78 -1.46 26.06
C ARG A 26 -20.31 -1.86 25.91
N LEU A 27 -19.56 -1.19 25.05
CA LEU A 27 -18.12 -1.42 24.83
C LEU A 27 -17.30 -1.17 26.11
N ALA A 28 -17.64 -0.12 26.87
CA ALA A 28 -17.09 0.20 28.21
C ALA A 28 -17.05 -0.97 29.20
N THR A 29 -17.93 -1.95 29.03
CA THR A 29 -18.05 -3.07 29.96
C THR A 29 -17.12 -4.25 29.60
N PHE A 30 -16.75 -4.38 28.33
CA PHE A 30 -16.14 -5.60 27.80
C PHE A 30 -14.82 -5.37 27.04
N LEU A 31 -14.52 -4.14 26.62
CA LEU A 31 -13.41 -3.86 25.70
C LEU A 31 -12.53 -2.67 26.15
N ASP A 32 -13.12 -1.51 26.36
CA ASP A 32 -12.40 -0.26 26.62
C ASP A 32 -13.26 0.67 27.48
N GLU A 33 -12.84 0.93 28.72
CA GLU A 33 -13.61 1.68 29.72
C GLU A 33 -14.04 3.08 29.23
N ALA A 34 -13.25 3.70 28.34
CA ALA A 34 -13.53 5.02 27.78
C ALA A 34 -14.48 5.00 26.57
N ASP A 35 -14.89 3.83 26.09
CA ASP A 35 -15.71 3.67 24.90
C ASP A 35 -17.20 3.54 25.26
N GLU A 36 -17.94 4.64 25.14
CA GLU A 36 -19.38 4.69 25.39
C GLU A 36 -20.22 4.02 24.29
N GLY A 37 -19.59 3.46 23.26
CA GLY A 37 -20.26 2.78 22.16
C GLY A 37 -20.95 1.48 22.56
N PHE A 38 -21.65 0.90 21.59
CA PHE A 38 -22.43 -0.33 21.76
C PHE A 38 -22.11 -1.34 20.65
N PHE A 39 -22.17 -2.62 20.97
CA PHE A 39 -21.99 -3.72 20.02
C PHE A 39 -23.09 -4.77 20.14
N ASP A 40 -23.29 -5.52 19.05
CA ASP A 40 -24.25 -6.62 18.99
C ASP A 40 -23.58 -7.94 19.38
N LEU A 41 -24.22 -8.67 20.28
CA LEU A 41 -23.72 -9.96 20.76
C LEU A 41 -23.89 -11.04 19.69
N LEU A 42 -22.81 -11.78 19.40
CA LEU A 42 -22.86 -12.94 18.50
C LEU A 42 -23.84 -14.01 19.00
N SER A 43 -24.47 -14.72 18.07
CA SER A 43 -25.29 -15.89 18.41
C SER A 43 -24.40 -16.98 19.04
N PRO A 44 -24.94 -17.83 19.96
CA PRO A 44 -24.20 -18.97 20.50
C PRO A 44 -23.65 -19.90 19.40
N ALA A 45 -24.39 -20.08 18.32
CA ALA A 45 -24.00 -20.92 17.20
C ALA A 45 -22.78 -20.35 16.47
N THR A 46 -22.82 -19.07 16.07
CA THR A 46 -21.71 -18.41 15.37
C THR A 46 -20.45 -18.33 16.24
N TYR A 47 -20.59 -18.13 17.56
CA TYR A 47 -19.45 -18.17 18.47
C TYR A 47 -18.82 -19.57 18.51
N SER A 48 -19.65 -20.61 18.68
CA SER A 48 -19.18 -21.99 18.78
C SER A 48 -18.52 -22.47 17.48
N GLU A 49 -19.07 -22.07 16.33
CA GLU A 49 -18.50 -22.34 15.01
C GLU A 49 -17.10 -21.74 14.86
N ARG A 50 -16.93 -20.45 15.17
CA ARG A 50 -15.64 -19.76 15.08
C ARG A 50 -14.58 -20.35 16.01
N VAL A 51 -14.96 -20.69 17.24
CA VAL A 51 -14.05 -21.35 18.19
C VAL A 51 -13.69 -22.74 17.70
N SER A 52 -14.65 -23.50 17.14
CA SER A 52 -14.39 -24.84 16.60
C SER A 52 -13.46 -24.79 15.39
N GLU A 53 -13.66 -23.83 14.48
CA GLU A 53 -12.76 -23.59 13.35
C GLU A 53 -11.34 -23.28 13.85
N PHE A 54 -11.21 -22.40 14.84
CA PHE A 54 -9.92 -22.07 15.45
C PHE A 54 -9.23 -23.29 16.09
N VAL A 55 -9.95 -24.07 16.91
CA VAL A 55 -9.44 -25.29 17.55
C VAL A 55 -9.04 -26.34 16.51
N SER A 56 -9.74 -26.41 15.37
CA SER A 56 -9.37 -27.33 14.28
C SER A 56 -8.01 -27.01 13.64
N VAL A 57 -7.61 -25.74 13.65
CA VAL A 57 -6.34 -25.25 13.08
C VAL A 57 -5.20 -25.31 14.09
N TYR A 58 -5.47 -24.92 15.35
CA TYR A 58 -4.42 -24.72 16.37
C TYR A 58 -4.40 -25.78 17.48
N GLY A 59 -5.32 -26.76 17.44
CA GLY A 59 -5.44 -27.80 18.45
C GLY A 59 -6.17 -27.34 19.73
N ASN A 60 -6.23 -28.23 20.72
CA ASN A 60 -6.85 -27.93 22.01
C ASN A 60 -6.01 -26.94 22.80
N ILE A 61 -6.61 -25.79 23.11
CA ILE A 61 -6.04 -24.70 23.91
C ILE A 61 -6.83 -24.59 25.20
N ASN A 62 -6.18 -24.15 26.29
CA ASN A 62 -6.86 -23.93 27.57
C ASN A 62 -8.05 -22.96 27.37
N SER A 63 -9.24 -23.39 27.81
CA SER A 63 -10.48 -22.62 27.68
C SER A 63 -10.43 -21.26 28.37
N GLU A 64 -9.59 -21.07 29.38
CA GLU A 64 -9.40 -19.78 30.06
C GLU A 64 -8.66 -18.74 29.21
N TRP A 65 -7.97 -19.18 28.15
CA TRP A 65 -7.26 -18.28 27.23
C TRP A 65 -8.11 -17.88 26.04
N LEU A 66 -9.27 -18.52 25.83
CA LEU A 66 -10.22 -18.13 24.80
C LEU A 66 -11.05 -16.95 25.29
N PRO A 67 -11.30 -15.93 24.44
CA PRO A 67 -12.18 -14.83 24.81
C PRO A 67 -13.60 -15.33 25.00
N THR A 68 -14.32 -14.76 25.96
CA THR A 68 -15.76 -15.00 26.09
C THR A 68 -16.51 -14.54 24.83
N ARG A 69 -17.76 -15.00 24.68
CA ARG A 69 -18.62 -14.56 23.57
C ARG A 69 -18.80 -13.05 23.54
N GLU A 70 -18.94 -12.43 24.71
CA GLU A 70 -19.05 -10.98 24.86
C GLU A 70 -17.75 -10.26 24.45
N GLN A 71 -16.58 -10.76 24.89
CA GLN A 71 -15.26 -10.23 24.49
C GLN A 71 -15.04 -10.32 22.98
N LEU A 72 -15.27 -11.50 22.40
CA LEU A 72 -15.08 -11.74 20.97
C LEU A 72 -16.03 -10.87 20.13
N SER A 73 -17.28 -10.69 20.59
CA SER A 73 -18.27 -9.84 19.92
C SER A 73 -17.87 -8.37 19.94
N ALA A 74 -17.38 -7.88 21.09
CA ALA A 74 -16.91 -6.50 21.24
C ALA A 74 -15.70 -6.21 20.34
N LEU A 75 -14.70 -7.10 20.38
CA LEU A 75 -13.49 -6.98 19.57
C LEU A 75 -13.81 -7.04 18.07
N ARG A 76 -14.69 -7.96 17.65
CA ARG A 76 -15.18 -8.04 16.26
C ARG A 76 -15.84 -6.75 15.80
N SER A 77 -16.63 -6.10 16.66
CA SER A 77 -17.27 -4.83 16.31
C SER A 77 -16.25 -3.75 15.93
N ARG A 78 -15.14 -3.64 16.67
CA ARG A 78 -14.05 -2.70 16.31
C ARG A 78 -13.37 -3.05 14.99
N LEU A 79 -13.14 -4.34 14.75
CA LEU A 79 -12.48 -4.82 13.53
C LEU A 79 -13.32 -4.56 12.27
N LEU A 80 -14.64 -4.77 12.35
CA LEU A 80 -15.56 -4.44 11.25
C LEU A 80 -15.56 -2.95 10.89
N ASP A 81 -15.18 -2.11 11.84
CA ASP A 81 -15.08 -0.66 11.67
C ASP A 81 -13.70 -0.24 11.12
N ASN A 82 -12.81 -1.22 10.91
CA ASN A 82 -11.39 -1.02 10.64
C ASN A 82 -10.77 -0.05 11.66
N ASP A 83 -11.24 -0.15 12.90
CA ASP A 83 -10.73 0.59 14.05
C ASP A 83 -9.54 -0.14 14.66
N ILE A 84 -8.72 0.59 15.42
CA ILE A 84 -7.60 0.00 16.15
C ILE A 84 -8.19 -1.04 17.13
N PRO A 85 -7.74 -2.31 17.09
CA PRO A 85 -8.25 -3.35 17.97
C PRO A 85 -7.63 -3.22 19.37
N TYR A 86 -7.70 -2.01 19.93
CA TYR A 86 -7.26 -1.75 21.28
C TYR A 86 -8.25 -2.37 22.27
N CYS A 87 -7.72 -3.13 23.22
CA CYS A 87 -8.42 -3.56 24.42
C CYS A 87 -7.74 -2.92 25.62
N ASP A 88 -8.54 -2.34 26.52
CA ASP A 88 -8.05 -1.93 27.83
C ASP A 88 -7.87 -3.17 28.69
N PHE A 89 -6.63 -3.58 28.95
CA PHE A 89 -6.32 -4.78 29.74
C PHE A 89 -6.73 -4.68 31.21
N LYS A 90 -7.13 -3.50 31.71
CA LYS A 90 -7.81 -3.38 33.02
C LYS A 90 -9.21 -4.02 32.99
N VAL A 91 -9.84 -4.05 31.83
CA VAL A 91 -11.17 -4.62 31.57
C VAL A 91 -11.06 -5.99 30.87
N TRP A 92 -10.10 -6.15 29.98
CA TRP A 92 -9.88 -7.33 29.15
C TRP A 92 -8.98 -8.36 29.84
N GLN A 93 -9.58 -9.36 30.49
CA GLN A 93 -8.89 -10.37 31.29
C GLN A 93 -9.42 -11.80 31.02
N THR A 94 -8.71 -12.82 31.48
CA THR A 94 -9.06 -14.25 31.38
C THR A 94 -10.38 -14.59 32.09
N ASN A 95 -10.62 -14.00 33.26
CA ASN A 95 -11.89 -14.10 33.97
C ASN A 95 -12.53 -12.72 34.12
N GLN A 96 -13.41 -12.38 33.19
CA GLN A 96 -14.04 -11.06 33.09
C GLN A 96 -14.89 -10.66 34.32
N ARG A 97 -15.10 -11.58 35.28
CA ARG A 97 -15.76 -11.31 36.57
C ARG A 97 -14.83 -10.64 37.59
N HIS A 98 -13.52 -10.86 37.52
CA HIS A 98 -12.53 -10.22 38.39
C HIS A 98 -12.01 -8.94 37.73
N ARG A 99 -12.74 -7.82 37.87
CA ARG A 99 -12.25 -6.52 37.38
C ARG A 99 -11.18 -5.97 38.31
N LEU A 100 -10.03 -5.58 37.76
CA LEU A 100 -8.98 -4.85 38.49
C LEU A 100 -9.30 -3.34 38.60
N ARG A 101 -10.53 -2.98 39.00
CA ARG A 101 -10.97 -1.57 39.10
C ARG A 101 -10.10 -0.72 40.04
N GLU A 102 -9.37 -1.37 40.95
CA GLU A 102 -8.52 -0.71 41.95
C GLU A 102 -7.02 -1.04 41.78
N ALA A 103 -6.62 -1.76 40.73
CA ALA A 103 -5.21 -2.08 40.53
C ALA A 103 -4.42 -0.80 40.22
N ARG A 104 -3.43 -0.56 41.08
CA ARG A 104 -2.51 0.55 40.96
C ARG A 104 -1.11 0.00 40.75
N GLN A 105 -0.40 0.64 39.84
CA GLN A 105 1.01 0.40 39.61
C GLN A 105 1.80 1.61 40.09
N SER A 106 3.01 1.36 40.59
CA SER A 106 3.96 2.43 40.89
C SER A 106 4.66 2.84 39.61
N ALA A 107 4.53 4.09 39.19
CA ALA A 107 5.22 4.62 38.03
C ALA A 107 5.97 5.92 38.36
N TRP A 108 7.07 6.13 37.67
CA TRP A 108 7.83 7.37 37.76
C TRP A 108 7.19 8.42 36.84
N VAL A 109 6.86 9.58 37.39
CA VAL A 109 6.27 10.72 36.69
C VAL A 109 7.21 11.91 36.82
N VAL A 110 7.38 12.66 35.72
CA VAL A 110 8.17 13.90 35.68
C VAL A 110 7.24 15.07 35.97
N ASN A 111 7.56 15.86 36.99
CA ASN A 111 6.85 17.10 37.29
C ASN A 111 7.24 18.22 36.32
N ALA A 112 6.50 19.33 36.31
CA ALA A 112 6.77 20.49 35.45
C ALA A 112 8.20 21.05 35.61
N ASP A 113 8.82 20.84 36.77
CA ASP A 113 10.19 21.28 37.10
C ASP A 113 11.28 20.25 36.72
N GLY A 114 10.92 19.12 36.10
CA GLY A 114 11.86 18.09 35.65
C GLY A 114 12.25 17.04 36.70
N GLU A 115 11.73 17.14 37.94
CA GLU A 115 11.99 16.17 39.01
C GLU A 115 11.14 14.89 38.87
N PHE A 116 11.74 13.74 39.17
CA PHE A 116 11.10 12.42 39.10
C PHE A 116 10.46 12.03 40.44
N LYS A 117 9.15 11.80 40.45
CA LYS A 117 8.42 11.28 41.62
C LYS A 117 7.75 9.94 41.32
N LYS A 118 7.84 9.00 42.26
CA LYS A 118 7.10 7.72 42.19
C LYS A 118 5.65 7.96 42.60
N VAL A 119 4.72 7.81 41.65
CA VAL A 119 3.28 8.04 41.83
C VAL A 119 2.52 6.73 41.62
N SER A 120 1.55 6.47 42.49
CA SER A 120 0.63 5.34 42.36
C SER A 120 -0.47 5.68 41.34
N GLN A 121 -0.37 5.12 40.14
CA GLN A 121 -1.29 5.37 39.03
C GLN A 121 -2.13 4.12 38.68
N PRO A 122 -3.34 4.28 38.12
CA PRO A 122 -4.10 3.15 37.58
C PRO A 122 -3.33 2.43 36.47
N GLY A 123 -3.34 1.09 36.46
CA GLY A 123 -2.68 0.27 35.43
C GLY A 123 -2.56 -1.20 35.86
N LEU A 124 -2.05 -2.07 34.98
CA LEU A 124 -1.85 -3.47 35.36
C LEU A 124 -0.67 -3.62 36.33
N PRO A 125 -0.84 -4.41 37.41
CA PRO A 125 0.12 -4.42 38.51
C PRO A 125 1.43 -5.13 38.16
N SER A 126 1.43 -6.05 37.18
CA SER A 126 2.60 -6.83 36.80
C SER A 126 2.59 -7.28 35.35
N TYR A 127 3.75 -7.75 34.88
CA TYR A 127 3.92 -8.35 33.56
C TYR A 127 3.09 -9.63 33.40
N GLU A 128 2.94 -10.44 34.44
CA GLU A 128 2.13 -11.67 34.40
C GLU A 128 0.67 -11.34 34.11
N ALA A 129 0.14 -10.31 34.77
CA ALA A 129 -1.23 -9.87 34.54
C ALA A 129 -1.42 -9.35 33.10
N TRP A 130 -0.45 -8.61 32.57
CA TRP A 130 -0.45 -8.19 31.17
C TRP A 130 -0.36 -9.38 30.21
N ARG A 131 0.51 -10.35 30.49
CA ARG A 131 0.71 -11.54 29.67
C ARG A 131 -0.57 -12.35 29.56
N ASP A 132 -1.31 -12.49 30.66
CA ASP A 132 -2.57 -13.23 30.68
C ASP A 132 -3.68 -12.49 29.92
N SER A 133 -3.80 -11.17 30.07
CA SER A 133 -4.69 -10.34 29.24
C SER A 133 -4.32 -10.38 27.76
N PHE A 134 -3.03 -10.28 27.44
CA PHE A 134 -2.52 -10.32 26.08
C PHE A 134 -2.75 -11.69 25.42
N ARG A 135 -2.69 -12.79 26.18
CA ARG A 135 -3.04 -14.14 25.67
C ARG A 135 -4.49 -14.19 25.19
N VAL A 136 -5.44 -13.71 25.99
CA VAL A 136 -6.86 -13.66 25.60
C VAL A 136 -7.06 -12.78 24.37
N PHE A 137 -6.38 -11.63 24.33
CA PHE A 137 -6.40 -10.74 23.17
C PHE A 137 -5.87 -11.42 21.90
N LYS A 138 -4.67 -12.02 21.98
CA LYS A 138 -4.03 -12.78 20.91
C LYS A 138 -4.96 -13.85 20.35
N PHE A 139 -5.54 -14.69 21.21
CA PHE A 139 -6.44 -15.74 20.76
C PHE A 139 -7.73 -15.20 20.18
N GLY A 140 -8.29 -14.11 20.73
CA GLY A 140 -9.43 -13.45 20.11
C GLY A 140 -9.16 -12.91 18.71
N MET A 141 -7.98 -12.33 18.50
CA MET A 141 -7.58 -11.88 17.16
C MET A 141 -7.36 -13.04 16.19
N LEU A 142 -6.81 -14.17 16.66
CA LEU A 142 -6.64 -15.38 15.84
C LEU A 142 -7.99 -16.02 15.47
N VAL A 143 -8.95 -16.09 16.40
CA VAL A 143 -10.32 -16.55 16.14
C VAL A 143 -11.01 -15.64 15.11
N LEU A 144 -10.68 -14.36 15.08
CA LEU A 144 -11.20 -13.39 14.11
C LEU A 144 -10.36 -13.31 12.82
N LYS A 145 -9.35 -14.17 12.66
CA LYS A 145 -8.43 -14.24 11.51
C LYS A 145 -7.68 -12.93 11.22
N GLU A 146 -7.34 -12.17 12.27
CA GLU A 146 -6.67 -10.86 12.18
C GLU A 146 -5.15 -10.89 12.39
N GLY A 147 -4.51 -11.99 12.01
CA GLY A 147 -3.05 -12.16 12.05
C GLY A 147 -2.65 -13.63 12.17
N SER A 148 -1.34 -13.90 12.13
CA SER A 148 -0.78 -15.22 12.44
C SER A 148 -0.28 -15.26 13.89
N LEU A 149 -0.13 -16.47 14.45
CA LEU A 149 0.43 -16.65 15.80
C LEU A 149 1.79 -15.97 15.95
N ALA A 150 2.66 -16.14 14.94
CA ALA A 150 4.00 -15.54 14.93
C ALA A 150 3.99 -14.01 15.11
N ASN A 151 3.02 -13.31 14.50
CA ASN A 151 2.92 -11.87 14.64
C ASN A 151 2.75 -11.43 16.10
N TYR A 152 1.93 -12.16 16.87
CA TYR A 152 1.68 -11.86 18.27
C TYR A 152 2.82 -12.34 19.18
N GLU A 153 3.54 -13.41 18.81
CA GLU A 153 4.73 -13.84 19.53
C GLU A 153 5.88 -12.84 19.41
N VAL A 154 6.08 -12.24 18.24
CA VAL A 154 7.06 -11.15 18.06
C VAL A 154 6.75 -9.99 19.02
N TYR A 155 5.49 -9.56 19.05
CA TYR A 155 5.07 -8.49 19.95
C TYR A 155 5.26 -8.85 21.44
N SER A 156 4.78 -10.04 21.84
CA SER A 156 4.89 -10.51 23.22
C SER A 156 6.34 -10.65 23.67
N SER A 157 7.22 -11.13 22.79
CA SER A 157 8.65 -11.28 23.05
C SER A 157 9.36 -9.95 23.24
N THR A 158 8.95 -8.89 22.50
CA THR A 158 9.49 -7.54 22.70
C THR A 158 9.09 -7.00 24.07
N ILE A 159 7.82 -7.11 24.47
CA ILE A 159 7.38 -6.64 25.80
C ILE A 159 8.05 -7.43 26.92
N GLN A 160 8.19 -8.75 26.75
CA GLN A 160 8.94 -9.59 27.68
C GLN A 160 10.39 -9.13 27.81
N ARG A 161 11.08 -8.89 26.69
CA ARG A 161 12.46 -8.41 26.70
C ARG A 161 12.60 -7.06 27.42
N LEU A 162 11.67 -6.13 27.19
CA LEU A 162 11.67 -4.84 27.87
C LEU A 162 11.43 -4.98 29.37
N HIS A 163 10.52 -5.87 29.77
CA HIS A 163 10.31 -6.22 31.17
C HIS A 163 11.57 -6.83 31.80
N ASP A 164 12.18 -7.82 31.15
CA ASP A 164 13.36 -8.52 31.66
C ASP A 164 14.58 -7.60 31.74
N THR A 165 14.67 -6.63 30.82
CA THR A 165 15.71 -5.59 30.83
C THR A 165 15.45 -4.55 31.92
N PHE A 166 14.18 -4.20 32.18
CA PHE A 166 13.80 -3.15 33.12
C PHE A 166 12.73 -3.60 34.15
N PRO A 167 13.02 -4.62 34.98
CA PRO A 167 12.00 -5.26 35.83
C PRO A 167 11.43 -4.32 36.89
N MET A 168 12.25 -3.39 37.40
CA MET A 168 11.82 -2.37 38.38
C MET A 168 11.02 -1.21 37.78
N HIS A 169 10.81 -1.20 36.46
CA HIS A 169 10.20 -0.11 35.71
C HIS A 169 9.00 -0.56 34.86
N TRP A 170 8.34 -1.67 35.25
CA TRP A 170 7.16 -2.20 34.56
C TRP A 170 6.11 -1.13 34.23
N GLY A 171 5.84 -0.19 35.14
CA GLY A 171 4.84 0.85 34.89
C GLY A 171 5.15 1.79 33.72
N LEU A 172 6.42 1.95 33.35
CA LEU A 172 6.82 2.68 32.14
C LEU A 172 6.68 1.81 30.89
N VAL A 173 7.10 0.54 30.97
CA VAL A 173 6.95 -0.44 29.89
C VAL A 173 5.48 -0.61 29.52
N TYR A 174 4.61 -0.80 30.51
CA TYR A 174 3.16 -0.90 30.30
C TYR A 174 2.57 0.38 29.69
N ARG A 175 3.00 1.56 30.14
CA ARG A 175 2.52 2.83 29.57
C ARG A 175 2.91 2.98 28.09
N ALA A 176 4.13 2.58 27.73
CA ALA A 176 4.60 2.59 26.35
C ALA A 176 3.83 1.58 25.49
N ASP A 177 3.62 0.35 25.98
CA ASP A 177 2.74 -0.66 25.36
C ASP A 177 1.32 -0.13 25.12
N ASP A 178 0.71 0.46 26.15
CA ASP A 178 -0.65 0.97 26.08
C ASP A 178 -0.81 2.13 25.08
N LEU A 179 0.14 3.06 25.07
CA LEU A 179 0.20 4.15 24.08
C LEU A 179 0.36 3.58 22.66
N LEU A 180 1.22 2.58 22.51
CA LEU A 180 1.46 1.96 21.22
C LEU A 180 0.21 1.25 20.71
N ARG A 181 -0.41 0.38 21.50
CA ARG A 181 -1.64 -0.35 21.14
C ARG A 181 -2.83 0.56 20.92
N SER A 182 -2.98 1.64 21.68
CA SER A 182 -4.15 2.52 21.63
C SER A 182 -4.12 3.54 20.50
N SER A 183 -2.95 4.13 20.22
CA SER A 183 -2.86 5.34 19.39
C SER A 183 -1.84 5.24 18.27
N LYS A 184 -0.69 4.58 18.47
CA LYS A 184 0.35 4.49 17.44
C LYS A 184 0.16 3.31 16.49
N LEU A 185 -0.50 2.23 16.91
CA LEU A 185 -0.60 0.98 16.14
C LEU A 185 -1.15 1.19 14.70
N VAL A 186 -2.03 2.16 14.53
CA VAL A 186 -2.59 2.55 13.23
C VAL A 186 -1.54 3.03 12.22
N SER A 187 -0.43 3.64 12.65
CA SER A 187 0.63 4.09 11.73
C SER A 187 1.36 2.90 11.09
N TYR A 188 1.36 1.74 11.75
CA TYR A 188 1.93 0.49 11.25
C TYR A 188 0.93 -0.34 10.43
N LYS A 189 -0.37 0.02 10.44
CA LYS A 189 -1.43 -0.66 9.68
C LYS A 189 -1.40 -0.25 8.21
N ARG A 190 -0.66 -1.01 7.40
CA ARG A 190 -0.60 -0.80 5.94
C ARG A 190 -1.86 -1.33 5.23
N PRO A 191 -2.20 -0.82 4.03
CA PRO A 191 -3.32 -1.34 3.23
C PRO A 191 -3.14 -2.84 2.98
N ASN A 192 -4.17 -3.63 3.25
CA ASN A 192 -4.22 -5.10 3.12
C ASN A 192 -3.36 -5.92 4.09
N CYS A 193 -2.74 -5.31 5.11
CA CYS A 193 -2.09 -6.06 6.19
C CYS A 193 -3.08 -6.32 7.34
N SER A 194 -2.95 -7.46 8.03
CA SER A 194 -3.73 -7.75 9.25
C SER A 194 -3.33 -6.83 10.41
N TRP A 195 -4.16 -6.71 11.44
CA TRP A 195 -3.77 -5.97 12.65
C TRP A 195 -2.65 -6.66 13.43
N GLY A 196 -2.56 -7.99 13.41
CA GLY A 196 -1.42 -8.72 13.95
C GLY A 196 -0.11 -8.31 13.27
N THR A 197 -0.10 -8.16 11.94
CA THR A 197 1.09 -7.69 11.21
C THR A 197 1.49 -6.27 11.63
N ALA A 198 0.52 -5.39 11.88
CA ALA A 198 0.79 -4.05 12.39
C ALA A 198 1.43 -4.09 13.79
N LEU A 199 0.99 -4.99 14.67
CA LEU A 199 1.60 -5.18 15.99
C LEU A 199 3.04 -5.66 15.86
N ALA A 200 3.30 -6.68 15.03
CA ALA A 200 4.66 -7.18 14.81
C ALA A 200 5.62 -6.09 14.31
N LEU A 201 5.18 -5.28 13.33
CA LEU A 201 5.95 -4.13 12.84
C LEU A 201 6.22 -3.09 13.93
N ALA A 202 5.23 -2.82 14.78
CA ALA A 202 5.37 -1.88 15.87
C ALA A 202 6.32 -2.40 16.97
N ALA A 203 6.40 -3.72 17.16
CA ALA A 203 7.37 -4.35 18.06
C ALA A 203 8.84 -4.12 17.62
N GLU A 204 9.07 -3.93 16.33
CA GLU A 204 10.39 -3.71 15.73
C GLU A 204 10.81 -2.23 15.70
N ASP A 205 9.94 -1.31 16.14
CA ASP A 205 10.25 0.11 16.18
C ASP A 205 11.18 0.46 17.34
N ALA A 206 12.47 0.21 17.14
CA ALA A 206 13.51 0.50 18.12
C ALA A 206 13.55 1.99 18.53
N ALA A 207 13.13 2.92 17.66
CA ALA A 207 13.11 4.34 17.99
C ALA A 207 12.00 4.64 19.01
N PHE A 208 10.80 4.12 18.78
CA PHE A 208 9.68 4.25 19.73
C PHE A 208 10.04 3.69 21.10
N TRP A 209 10.52 2.44 21.16
CA TRP A 209 10.85 1.80 22.44
C TRP A 209 12.01 2.50 23.15
N ARG A 210 13.03 2.95 22.41
CA ARG A 210 14.13 3.72 22.97
C ARG A 210 13.66 5.05 23.57
N GLU A 211 12.77 5.76 22.89
CA GLU A 211 12.26 7.05 23.35
C GLU A 211 11.37 6.91 24.59
N HIS A 212 10.43 5.98 24.54
CA HIS A 212 9.38 5.88 25.57
C HIS A 212 9.76 4.99 26.75
N VAL A 213 10.74 4.09 26.60
CA VAL A 213 11.22 3.19 27.67
C VAL A 213 12.68 3.50 28.01
N ASP A 214 13.62 3.23 27.11
CA ASP A 214 15.06 3.24 27.45
C ASP A 214 15.54 4.60 27.96
N LEU A 215 15.27 5.69 27.23
CA LEU A 215 15.70 7.04 27.61
C LEU A 215 14.99 7.53 28.88
N CYS A 216 13.74 7.14 29.08
CA CYS A 216 13.01 7.43 30.32
C CYS A 216 13.67 6.75 31.52
N VAL A 217 14.00 5.46 31.39
CA VAL A 217 14.69 4.70 32.44
C VAL A 217 16.08 5.27 32.71
N LEU A 218 16.86 5.57 31.66
CA LEU A 218 18.20 6.15 31.82
C LEU A 218 18.17 7.51 32.54
N ARG A 219 17.17 8.35 32.27
CA ARG A 219 16.98 9.63 32.99
C ARG A 219 16.63 9.41 34.46
N ILE A 220 15.81 8.40 34.78
CA ILE A 220 15.47 8.04 36.16
C ILE A 220 16.72 7.53 36.91
N LEU A 221 17.53 6.70 36.26
CA LEU A 221 18.79 6.20 36.83
C LEU A 221 19.77 7.34 37.08
N ALA A 222 19.90 8.27 36.13
CA ALA A 222 20.75 9.46 36.26
C ALA A 222 20.30 10.44 37.36
N ALA A 223 19.00 10.44 37.70
CA ALA A 223 18.41 11.26 38.76
C ALA A 223 18.47 10.64 40.16
N GLY A 224 19.21 9.53 40.36
CA GLY A 224 19.40 8.90 41.68
C GLY A 224 18.40 7.80 42.03
N GLY A 225 18.20 6.83 41.12
CA GLY A 225 17.35 5.64 41.34
C GLY A 225 17.71 4.78 42.57
N PRO A 226 16.85 3.81 42.96
CA PRO A 226 16.88 3.12 44.26
C PRO A 226 18.18 2.31 44.49
N PRO A 227 18.56 2.04 45.76
CA PRO A 227 19.78 1.31 46.08
C PRO A 227 19.74 -0.11 45.52
N ALA A 228 20.84 -0.53 44.92
CA ALA A 228 21.09 -1.93 44.58
C ALA A 228 20.86 -2.79 45.83
N GLN A 229 19.97 -3.78 45.76
CA GLN A 229 19.96 -4.83 46.78
C GLN A 229 21.24 -5.66 46.61
N SER A 230 22.07 -5.57 47.63
CA SER A 230 23.26 -6.36 47.85
C SER A 230 23.00 -7.85 47.68
N SER A 231 23.84 -8.50 46.88
CA SER A 231 24.11 -9.94 46.97
C SER A 231 24.58 -10.29 48.39
N GLY A 232 23.65 -10.73 49.24
CA GLY A 232 23.91 -11.25 50.57
C GLY A 232 23.39 -12.68 50.66
N GLY A 233 24.30 -13.66 50.66
CA GLY A 233 23.98 -15.06 50.86
C GLY A 233 23.61 -15.36 52.32
N ALA A 234 22.73 -16.33 52.50
CA ALA A 234 22.66 -17.15 53.70
C ALA A 234 22.19 -18.56 53.30
N SER A 235 23.10 -19.50 53.51
CA SER A 235 22.95 -20.95 53.48
C SER A 235 21.88 -21.46 54.45
N ASN A 236 21.14 -22.51 54.06
CA ASN A 236 20.95 -23.68 54.91
C ASN A 236 20.53 -24.95 54.14
N VAL A 237 21.44 -25.91 54.25
CA VAL A 237 21.41 -27.37 54.10
C VAL A 237 20.06 -28.08 54.31
N SER A 238 19.72 -29.00 53.39
CA SER A 238 19.46 -30.45 53.64
C SER A 238 18.94 -31.10 52.35
N ASN A 239 19.76 -31.88 51.64
CA ASN A 239 19.97 -33.34 51.72
C ASN A 239 18.83 -34.24 51.22
N ASN A 240 19.23 -35.20 50.37
CA ASN A 240 18.53 -36.39 49.86
C ASN A 240 17.60 -36.13 48.64
N ASN A 241 17.62 -36.87 47.53
CA ASN A 241 18.05 -38.26 47.37
C ASN A 241 18.39 -38.58 45.89
N VAL A 242 19.31 -39.54 45.76
CA VAL A 242 19.78 -40.21 44.55
C VAL A 242 18.73 -41.21 44.02
N GLY A 243 18.72 -41.42 42.70
CA GLY A 243 18.06 -42.55 42.00
C GLY A 243 17.85 -42.18 40.53
N ASN A 244 18.80 -42.34 39.62
CA ASN A 244 19.37 -43.57 39.05
C ASN A 244 18.37 -44.45 38.30
N ASN A 245 18.83 -44.92 37.13
CA ASN A 245 18.32 -46.03 36.31
C ASN A 245 17.01 -45.83 35.53
N ASN A 246 16.77 -46.47 34.40
CA ASN A 246 17.54 -47.11 33.33
C ASN A 246 16.45 -47.74 32.42
N ASN A 247 16.78 -47.87 31.14
CA ASN A 247 16.33 -48.94 30.23
C ASN A 247 14.85 -49.20 29.91
N SER A 248 14.69 -49.40 28.59
CA SER A 248 13.98 -50.49 27.87
C SER A 248 12.89 -49.94 26.96
N GLY A 249 12.88 -50.16 25.65
CA GLY A 249 13.43 -51.28 24.88
C GLY A 249 12.28 -52.22 24.51
N ASN A 250 11.68 -51.99 23.33
CA ASN A 250 11.00 -52.95 22.44
C ASN A 250 10.26 -52.12 21.36
N GLY A 251 10.48 -52.23 20.05
CA GLY A 251 11.03 -53.34 19.28
C GLY A 251 9.93 -54.31 18.85
N ASN A 252 9.26 -54.04 17.72
CA ASN A 252 8.94 -55.01 16.67
C ASN A 252 8.14 -54.38 15.51
N GLY A 253 8.63 -54.62 14.28
CA GLY A 253 8.05 -54.15 13.01
C GLY A 253 6.96 -55.08 12.44
N PRO A 254 7.01 -55.40 11.13
CA PRO A 254 6.22 -54.73 10.10
C PRO A 254 5.21 -55.67 9.41
N ALA A 255 4.17 -55.12 8.79
CA ALA A 255 3.60 -55.53 7.49
C ALA A 255 2.15 -55.06 7.33
N ALA A 256 1.87 -54.45 6.17
CA ALA A 256 0.81 -54.85 5.22
C ALA A 256 0.22 -53.62 4.53
N ALA A 257 0.72 -53.36 3.32
CA ALA A 257 -0.01 -52.62 2.32
C ALA A 257 -1.15 -53.52 1.78
N LYS A 258 -2.38 -53.00 1.75
CA LYS A 258 -3.29 -53.05 0.59
C LYS A 258 -4.65 -52.39 0.90
N ASP A 259 -5.12 -51.68 -0.13
CA ASP A 259 -6.52 -51.37 -0.45
C ASP A 259 -7.27 -50.33 0.41
N ALA A 260 -7.21 -49.08 -0.06
CA ALA A 260 -8.39 -48.22 -0.19
C ALA A 260 -8.08 -47.00 -1.08
N ALA A 261 -8.01 -47.24 -2.39
CA ALA A 261 -8.23 -46.20 -3.37
C ALA A 261 -9.73 -45.84 -3.41
N SER A 262 -10.01 -44.58 -3.78
CA SER A 262 -11.32 -43.96 -4.03
C SER A 262 -12.01 -43.31 -2.82
N ARG A 263 -12.00 -41.96 -2.86
CA ARG A 263 -13.10 -41.01 -2.59
C ARG A 263 -12.61 -39.75 -1.88
N GLY A 264 -12.63 -38.65 -2.62
CA GLY A 264 -12.88 -37.31 -2.07
C GLY A 264 -11.65 -36.51 -1.63
N ALA A 265 -10.77 -36.15 -2.55
CA ALA A 265 -9.84 -35.04 -2.32
C ALA A 265 -10.61 -33.71 -2.28
N ARG A 266 -11.13 -33.32 -1.10
CA ARG A 266 -11.55 -31.95 -0.83
C ARG A 266 -10.30 -31.06 -0.91
N ARG A 267 -10.12 -30.37 -2.04
CA ARG A 267 -9.11 -29.33 -2.26
C ARG A 267 -9.18 -28.32 -1.10
N ARG A 268 -8.14 -28.31 -0.25
CA ARG A 268 -7.98 -27.32 0.82
C ARG A 268 -7.65 -25.97 0.19
N ARG A 269 -8.49 -24.96 0.44
CA ARG A 269 -8.15 -23.54 0.23
C ARG A 269 -6.80 -23.25 0.90
N ARG A 270 -5.78 -22.91 0.13
CA ARG A 270 -4.51 -22.40 0.68
C ARG A 270 -4.74 -20.94 1.08
N GLU A 271 -4.83 -20.67 2.38
CA GLU A 271 -4.88 -19.29 2.91
C GLU A 271 -3.56 -18.55 2.59
N VAL A 272 -3.68 -17.34 2.04
CA VAL A 272 -2.58 -16.47 1.61
C VAL A 272 -1.94 -15.80 2.84
N CYS A 273 -0.64 -16.01 3.08
CA CYS A 273 0.13 -15.42 4.18
C CYS A 273 0.76 -14.07 3.78
N TYR A 274 0.30 -12.95 4.33
CA TYR A 274 0.75 -11.58 3.97
C TYR A 274 1.89 -11.01 4.85
N ALA A 275 2.77 -11.86 5.41
CA ALA A 275 3.88 -11.45 6.26
C ALA A 275 5.16 -11.09 5.46
N TYR A 276 5.12 -10.05 4.62
CA TYR A 276 6.22 -9.70 3.69
C TYR A 276 7.14 -8.55 4.16
N GLN A 277 6.79 -7.80 5.21
CA GLN A 277 7.54 -6.58 5.56
C GLN A 277 8.50 -6.72 6.75
N THR A 278 8.53 -7.89 7.40
CA THR A 278 9.29 -8.14 8.64
C THR A 278 10.28 -9.32 8.55
N GLY A 279 10.37 -10.02 7.42
CA GLY A 279 11.36 -11.12 7.26
C GLY A 279 11.15 -12.34 8.15
N ALA A 280 9.95 -12.53 8.73
CA ALA A 280 9.70 -13.53 9.77
C ALA A 280 8.88 -14.76 9.30
N CYS A 281 9.12 -15.29 8.09
CA CYS A 281 8.45 -16.52 7.63
C CYS A 281 9.35 -17.74 7.86
N PRO A 282 9.03 -18.64 8.81
CA PRO A 282 9.80 -19.86 9.01
C PRO A 282 9.24 -20.95 8.09
N VAL A 283 9.95 -21.29 7.02
CA VAL A 283 9.70 -22.54 6.29
C VAL A 283 10.79 -23.54 6.69
N PRO A 284 10.46 -24.74 7.23
CA PRO A 284 11.43 -25.65 7.84
C PRO A 284 12.46 -26.29 6.89
N ASP A 285 12.29 -26.18 5.57
CA ASP A 285 13.00 -27.00 4.57
C ASP A 285 13.82 -26.18 3.55
N GLY A 286 13.92 -24.86 3.72
CA GLY A 286 14.63 -23.98 2.79
C GLY A 286 13.90 -23.69 1.47
N THR A 287 12.65 -24.13 1.30
CA THR A 287 11.82 -23.68 0.18
C THR A 287 11.31 -22.25 0.43
N PRO A 288 11.35 -21.34 -0.56
CA PRO A 288 10.78 -20.01 -0.41
C PRO A 288 9.28 -20.13 -0.15
N CYS A 289 8.79 -19.42 0.87
CA CYS A 289 7.37 -19.42 1.22
C CYS A 289 6.52 -19.14 -0.04
N PRO A 290 5.47 -19.93 -0.32
CA PRO A 290 4.65 -19.76 -1.51
C PRO A 290 3.90 -18.42 -1.57
N ASN A 291 3.96 -17.60 -0.51
CA ASN A 291 3.44 -16.24 -0.45
C ASN A 291 4.53 -15.15 -0.42
N VAL A 292 5.81 -15.51 -0.50
CA VAL A 292 6.94 -14.58 -0.58
C VAL A 292 7.42 -14.53 -2.02
N CYS A 293 7.00 -13.48 -2.72
CA CYS A 293 7.41 -13.26 -4.09
C CYS A 293 8.55 -12.25 -4.15
N VAL A 294 9.59 -12.56 -4.92
CA VAL A 294 10.80 -11.72 -4.99
C VAL A 294 10.50 -10.35 -5.60
N GLY A 295 9.55 -10.25 -6.54
CA GLY A 295 9.19 -8.98 -7.19
C GLY A 295 10.32 -8.42 -8.05
N GLY A 296 10.42 -7.10 -8.20
CA GLY A 296 11.51 -6.45 -8.95
C GLY A 296 11.07 -5.20 -9.70
N LEU A 297 9.80 -5.14 -10.12
CA LEU A 297 9.21 -3.94 -10.73
C LEU A 297 8.95 -2.84 -9.70
N ARG A 298 8.43 -3.20 -8.53
CA ARG A 298 8.12 -2.28 -7.44
C ARG A 298 9.26 -2.24 -6.45
N ARG A 299 9.85 -1.05 -6.22
CA ARG A 299 10.97 -0.81 -5.30
C ARG A 299 12.00 -1.93 -5.38
N ALA A 300 12.69 -2.07 -6.51
CA ALA A 300 13.63 -3.18 -6.77
C ALA A 300 14.64 -3.38 -5.63
N TYR A 301 14.98 -2.31 -4.90
CA TYR A 301 15.86 -2.37 -3.73
C TYR A 301 15.35 -3.32 -2.64
N GLU A 302 14.04 -3.38 -2.41
CA GLU A 302 13.43 -4.31 -1.45
C GLU A 302 13.57 -5.76 -1.93
N SER A 303 13.38 -6.03 -3.22
CA SER A 303 13.60 -7.36 -3.82
C SER A 303 15.02 -7.87 -3.59
N THR A 304 16.02 -7.01 -3.78
CA THR A 304 17.43 -7.37 -3.57
C THR A 304 17.81 -7.63 -2.10
N LYS A 305 16.93 -7.35 -1.12
CA LYS A 305 17.15 -7.79 0.27
C LYS A 305 16.87 -9.29 0.45
N LEU A 306 16.08 -9.88 -0.44
CA LEU A 306 15.79 -11.31 -0.50
C LEU A 306 16.88 -12.08 -1.26
N MET A 307 17.89 -11.37 -1.78
CA MET A 307 19.00 -11.90 -2.56
C MET A 307 20.34 -11.45 -1.96
N PRO A 308 20.63 -11.78 -0.68
CA PRO A 308 21.84 -11.29 -0.01
C PRO A 308 23.12 -11.73 -0.70
N ASP A 309 23.18 -12.97 -1.18
CA ASP A 309 24.35 -13.52 -1.90
C ASP A 309 24.58 -12.81 -3.23
N GLY A 310 23.49 -12.49 -3.95
CA GLY A 310 23.55 -11.72 -5.19
C GLY A 310 24.20 -10.35 -5.02
N ARG A 311 23.98 -9.66 -3.89
CA ARG A 311 24.62 -8.35 -3.62
C ARG A 311 26.12 -8.48 -3.45
N VAL A 312 26.58 -9.54 -2.81
CA VAL A 312 28.01 -9.82 -2.66
C VAL A 312 28.62 -10.16 -4.01
N ALA A 313 27.94 -11.02 -4.78
CA ALA A 313 28.39 -11.48 -6.08
C ALA A 313 28.51 -10.34 -7.12
N PHE A 314 27.57 -9.39 -7.12
CA PHE A 314 27.54 -8.28 -8.08
C PHE A 314 28.53 -7.16 -7.76
N ARG A 315 29.19 -7.18 -6.59
CA ARG A 315 30.16 -6.15 -6.20
C ARG A 315 31.34 -6.06 -7.17
N HIS A 316 31.86 -7.20 -7.63
CA HIS A 316 32.98 -7.21 -8.57
C HIS A 316 32.58 -6.70 -9.96
N ILE A 317 31.43 -7.16 -10.46
CA ILE A 317 30.81 -6.66 -11.70
C ILE A 317 30.64 -5.15 -11.63
N ARG A 318 30.09 -4.64 -10.52
CA ARG A 318 29.91 -3.21 -10.26
C ARG A 318 31.22 -2.43 -10.39
N LEU A 319 32.28 -2.87 -9.73
CA LEU A 319 33.57 -2.17 -9.72
C LEU A 319 34.19 -2.12 -11.13
N ARG A 320 34.12 -3.23 -11.88
CA ARG A 320 34.64 -3.31 -13.25
C ARG A 320 33.83 -2.45 -14.23
N LEU A 321 32.49 -2.50 -14.15
CA LEU A 321 31.62 -1.66 -14.97
C LEU A 321 31.78 -0.16 -14.63
N GLU A 322 31.97 0.18 -13.35
CA GLU A 322 32.28 1.56 -12.98
C GLU A 322 33.60 2.04 -13.57
N LYS A 323 34.63 1.20 -13.51
CA LYS A 323 35.94 1.50 -14.10
C LYS A 323 35.79 1.75 -15.60
N LEU A 324 35.07 0.88 -16.31
CA LEU A 324 34.77 1.05 -17.73
C LEU A 324 34.05 2.39 -18.00
N VAL A 325 32.97 2.68 -17.27
CA VAL A 325 32.23 3.93 -17.43
C VAL A 325 33.09 5.16 -17.14
N ARG A 326 33.99 5.09 -16.15
CA ARG A 326 34.93 6.18 -15.83
C ARG A 326 35.98 6.37 -16.92
N CYS A 327 36.53 5.29 -17.48
CA CYS A 327 37.48 5.35 -18.59
C CYS A 327 36.85 5.98 -19.85
N HIS A 328 35.56 5.75 -20.08
CA HIS A 328 34.81 6.31 -21.20
C HIS A 328 33.94 7.51 -20.82
N PHE A 329 34.15 8.15 -19.66
CA PHE A 329 33.19 9.12 -19.15
C PHE A 329 33.03 10.35 -20.06
N THR A 330 34.10 10.79 -20.73
CA THR A 330 34.03 11.91 -21.69
C THR A 330 33.02 11.63 -22.81
N GLU A 331 33.04 10.41 -23.37
CA GLU A 331 32.12 9.95 -24.40
C GLU A 331 30.71 9.73 -23.82
N LEU A 332 30.60 8.98 -22.71
CA LEU A 332 29.33 8.57 -22.12
C LEU A 332 28.59 9.72 -21.41
N SER A 333 29.28 10.77 -20.99
CA SER A 333 28.62 11.93 -20.37
C SER A 333 27.64 12.62 -21.33
N ASN A 334 27.87 12.49 -22.65
CA ASN A 334 26.97 13.00 -23.67
C ASN A 334 25.65 12.23 -23.73
N VAL A 335 25.65 10.91 -23.45
CA VAL A 335 24.44 10.06 -23.40
C VAL A 335 23.35 10.67 -22.53
N LEU A 336 23.72 11.22 -21.37
CA LEU A 336 22.81 11.83 -20.39
C LEU A 336 22.79 13.38 -20.41
N SER A 337 23.46 14.01 -21.39
CA SER A 337 23.52 15.47 -21.51
C SER A 337 22.91 16.01 -22.79
N SER A 338 22.78 15.18 -23.83
CA SER A 338 22.10 15.53 -25.06
C SER A 338 20.58 15.58 -24.87
N SER A 339 19.91 16.35 -25.73
CA SER A 339 18.45 16.41 -25.81
C SER A 339 18.07 16.32 -27.29
N PRO A 340 17.54 15.18 -27.79
CA PRO A 340 17.28 13.93 -27.08
C PRO A 340 18.55 13.23 -26.57
N LEU A 341 18.41 12.27 -25.65
CA LEU A 341 19.53 11.46 -25.17
C LEU A 341 20.21 10.71 -26.33
N SER A 342 21.50 10.40 -26.18
CA SER A 342 22.29 9.73 -27.23
C SER A 342 22.51 8.25 -26.91
N PRO A 343 22.59 7.36 -27.91
CA PRO A 343 22.89 5.96 -27.68
C PRO A 343 24.26 5.72 -27.02
N ILE A 344 24.35 4.67 -26.19
CA ILE A 344 25.63 4.14 -25.71
C ILE A 344 26.34 3.41 -26.88
N SER A 345 27.63 3.68 -27.09
CA SER A 345 28.39 3.09 -28.19
C SER A 345 28.53 1.58 -28.05
N GLU A 346 28.43 0.85 -29.16
CA GLU A 346 28.49 -0.62 -29.15
C GLU A 346 29.85 -1.14 -28.66
N SER A 347 30.93 -0.38 -28.86
CA SER A 347 32.26 -0.72 -28.31
C SER A 347 32.26 -0.79 -26.78
N VAL A 348 31.62 0.17 -26.11
CA VAL A 348 31.49 0.15 -24.63
C VAL A 348 30.58 -1.00 -24.20
N VAL A 349 29.49 -1.25 -24.94
CA VAL A 349 28.59 -2.37 -24.65
C VAL A 349 29.32 -3.71 -24.76
N GLU A 350 30.16 -3.90 -25.77
CA GLU A 350 30.92 -5.14 -25.98
C GLU A 350 32.00 -5.36 -24.90
N GLN A 351 32.69 -4.29 -24.49
CA GLN A 351 33.59 -4.35 -23.33
C GLN A 351 32.83 -4.72 -22.04
N ALA A 352 31.61 -4.20 -21.85
CA ALA A 352 30.78 -4.56 -20.71
C ALA A 352 30.33 -6.03 -20.75
N ARG A 353 29.98 -6.57 -21.93
CA ARG A 353 29.68 -8.01 -22.09
C ARG A 353 30.89 -8.86 -21.72
N SER A 354 32.08 -8.47 -22.17
CA SER A 354 33.34 -9.15 -21.84
C SER A 354 33.61 -9.17 -20.34
N ILE A 355 33.37 -8.06 -19.64
CA ILE A 355 33.46 -7.99 -18.18
C ILE A 355 32.46 -8.93 -17.51
N ILE A 356 31.20 -8.95 -17.96
CA ILE A 356 30.17 -9.80 -17.35
C ILE A 356 30.53 -11.28 -17.52
N VAL A 357 30.97 -11.68 -18.71
CA VAL A 357 31.41 -13.07 -18.99
C VAL A 357 32.56 -13.46 -18.07
N GLU A 358 33.62 -12.63 -17.97
CA GLU A 358 34.78 -12.88 -17.10
C GLU A 358 34.37 -13.04 -15.62
N GLU A 359 33.57 -12.11 -15.10
CA GLU A 359 33.17 -12.08 -13.69
C GLU A 359 32.17 -13.19 -13.32
N CYS A 360 31.39 -13.68 -14.29
CA CYS A 360 30.46 -14.79 -14.11
C CYS A 360 31.08 -16.16 -14.42
N GLY A 361 32.28 -16.22 -15.00
CA GLY A 361 32.92 -17.47 -15.43
C GLY A 361 32.26 -18.10 -16.66
N GLY A 362 31.71 -17.28 -17.57
CA GLY A 362 31.11 -17.70 -18.83
C GLY A 362 32.13 -17.81 -19.98
N ASP A 363 31.62 -17.96 -21.20
CA ASP A 363 32.41 -17.99 -22.44
C ASP A 363 32.00 -16.93 -23.47
N GLU A 364 32.75 -16.79 -24.56
CA GLU A 364 32.47 -15.81 -25.62
C GLU A 364 31.11 -16.04 -26.31
N ALA A 365 30.62 -17.28 -26.36
CA ALA A 365 29.34 -17.59 -26.97
C ALA A 365 28.17 -17.07 -26.12
N ASP A 366 28.38 -16.83 -24.83
CA ASP A 366 27.35 -16.22 -23.96
C ASP A 366 26.95 -14.82 -24.43
N LYS A 367 27.86 -14.07 -25.07
CA LYS A 367 27.62 -12.70 -25.56
C LYS A 367 26.64 -12.64 -26.74
N LEU A 368 26.45 -13.75 -27.45
CA LEU A 368 25.63 -13.82 -28.66
C LEU A 368 24.13 -13.88 -28.33
N PRO A 369 23.23 -13.40 -29.22
CA PRO A 369 21.80 -13.61 -29.06
C PRO A 369 21.50 -15.10 -29.06
N SER A 370 20.63 -15.55 -28.17
CA SER A 370 20.29 -16.98 -28.03
C SER A 370 19.15 -17.41 -28.95
N HIS A 371 18.38 -16.45 -29.48
CA HIS A 371 17.26 -16.68 -30.38
C HIS A 371 17.25 -15.62 -31.49
N ALA A 372 16.96 -16.01 -32.74
CA ALA A 372 17.02 -15.11 -33.90
C ALA A 372 16.03 -13.93 -33.80
N ALA A 373 14.83 -14.18 -33.27
CA ALA A 373 13.79 -13.17 -33.07
C ALA A 373 13.96 -12.28 -31.81
N SER A 374 15.07 -12.41 -31.07
CA SER A 374 15.30 -11.60 -29.86
C SER A 374 16.71 -10.98 -29.82
N PRO A 375 16.82 -9.67 -29.58
CA PRO A 375 18.12 -9.04 -29.36
C PRO A 375 18.68 -9.29 -27.95
N LEU A 376 17.86 -9.85 -27.05
CA LEU A 376 18.24 -10.16 -25.67
C LEU A 376 19.18 -11.36 -25.63
N ARG A 377 20.21 -11.27 -24.79
CA ARG A 377 21.32 -12.23 -24.76
C ARG A 377 21.04 -13.34 -23.75
N GLY A 378 20.12 -14.25 -24.08
CA GLY A 378 19.59 -15.27 -23.15
C GLY A 378 20.65 -16.00 -22.31
N ARG A 379 21.81 -16.32 -22.90
CA ARG A 379 22.97 -16.89 -22.18
C ARG A 379 23.61 -15.94 -21.16
N LEU A 380 23.84 -14.66 -21.50
CA LEU A 380 24.24 -13.64 -20.51
C LEU A 380 23.23 -13.50 -19.37
N TRP A 381 21.93 -13.55 -19.69
CA TRP A 381 20.88 -13.55 -18.66
C TRP A 381 20.99 -14.76 -17.75
N SER A 382 21.27 -15.95 -18.30
CA SER A 382 21.47 -17.19 -17.54
C SER A 382 22.63 -17.09 -16.56
N ILE A 383 23.83 -16.70 -17.02
CA ILE A 383 25.00 -16.61 -16.13
C ILE A 383 24.83 -15.52 -15.06
N LEU A 384 24.15 -14.41 -15.36
CA LEU A 384 23.81 -13.38 -14.38
C LEU A 384 22.76 -13.86 -13.37
N GLN A 385 21.73 -14.60 -13.83
CA GLN A 385 20.71 -15.22 -12.97
C GLN A 385 21.36 -16.18 -11.98
N GLN A 386 22.27 -17.04 -12.45
CA GLN A 386 23.04 -17.96 -11.61
C GLN A 386 23.94 -17.20 -10.62
N LYS A 387 24.71 -16.20 -11.09
CA LYS A 387 25.58 -15.37 -10.24
C LYS A 387 24.80 -14.60 -9.18
N ALA A 388 23.57 -14.17 -9.50
CA ALA A 388 22.69 -13.45 -8.59
C ALA A 388 21.97 -14.36 -7.58
N HIS A 389 22.00 -15.69 -7.78
CA HIS A 389 21.10 -16.64 -7.13
C HIS A 389 19.62 -16.22 -7.26
N ASP A 390 19.25 -15.72 -8.44
CA ASP A 390 17.91 -15.26 -8.73
C ASP A 390 16.97 -16.44 -9.00
N VAL A 391 15.77 -16.42 -8.44
CA VAL A 391 14.83 -17.56 -8.52
C VAL A 391 14.22 -17.76 -9.91
N ASP A 392 14.28 -16.76 -10.80
CA ASP A 392 13.61 -16.80 -12.09
C ASP A 392 14.52 -17.36 -13.20
N ASP A 393 14.67 -18.68 -13.24
CA ASP A 393 15.37 -19.41 -14.31
C ASP A 393 14.57 -19.48 -15.64
N ALA A 394 13.28 -19.12 -15.62
CA ALA A 394 12.40 -19.24 -16.77
C ALA A 394 12.71 -18.17 -17.83
N VAL A 395 13.02 -16.95 -17.41
CA VAL A 395 13.35 -15.84 -18.33
C VAL A 395 14.54 -16.19 -19.23
N PRO A 396 15.71 -16.62 -18.73
CA PRO A 396 16.80 -17.09 -19.60
C PRO A 396 16.40 -18.19 -20.58
N SER A 397 15.57 -19.15 -20.15
CA SER A 397 15.05 -20.22 -21.02
C SER A 397 14.18 -19.63 -22.13
N TRP A 398 13.26 -18.72 -21.81
CA TRP A 398 12.38 -18.08 -22.79
C TRP A 398 13.16 -17.33 -23.87
N LEU A 399 14.24 -16.65 -23.49
CA LEU A 399 15.10 -15.94 -24.44
C LEU A 399 15.90 -16.87 -25.36
N SER A 400 15.96 -18.17 -25.06
CA SER A 400 16.69 -19.17 -25.84
C SER A 400 15.75 -20.04 -26.68
N THR A 401 14.63 -20.49 -26.11
CA THR A 401 13.72 -21.48 -26.73
C THR A 401 12.31 -20.95 -27.00
N GLY A 402 12.05 -19.68 -26.67
CA GLY A 402 10.71 -19.09 -26.72
C GLY A 402 9.93 -19.26 -25.41
N ALA A 403 9.13 -18.25 -25.07
CA ALA A 403 8.17 -18.29 -23.97
C ALA A 403 6.90 -19.02 -24.38
N SER A 404 6.35 -19.85 -23.50
CA SER A 404 4.98 -20.33 -23.71
C SER A 404 3.99 -19.21 -23.42
N ILE A 405 2.93 -19.14 -24.23
CA ILE A 405 1.81 -18.23 -23.98
C ILE A 405 0.78 -18.81 -22.99
N GLY A 406 1.02 -20.01 -22.45
CA GLY A 406 0.17 -20.63 -21.43
C GLY A 406 -0.93 -21.55 -21.96
N ILE A 407 -0.78 -22.09 -23.18
CA ILE A 407 -1.77 -22.96 -23.82
C ILE A 407 -1.23 -24.40 -23.94
N GLU A 408 -0.22 -24.64 -24.79
CA GLU A 408 0.36 -25.99 -24.93
C GLU A 408 1.20 -26.38 -23.72
N SER A 409 1.88 -25.40 -23.12
CA SER A 409 2.63 -25.58 -21.89
C SER A 409 2.32 -24.49 -20.88
N ALA A 410 2.48 -24.84 -19.60
CA ALA A 410 2.26 -23.88 -18.52
C ALA A 410 3.39 -22.85 -18.45
N ILE A 411 3.05 -21.61 -18.09
CA ILE A 411 4.04 -20.61 -17.72
C ILE A 411 4.58 -21.00 -16.33
N PRO A 412 5.87 -21.33 -16.18
CA PRO A 412 6.38 -21.89 -14.94
C PRO A 412 6.34 -20.86 -13.80
N TYR A 413 5.66 -21.19 -12.71
CA TYR A 413 5.64 -20.35 -11.52
C TYR A 413 7.01 -20.34 -10.83
N ARG A 414 7.55 -19.14 -10.55
CA ARG A 414 8.87 -18.94 -9.92
C ARG A 414 8.86 -17.94 -8.77
N TYR A 415 7.71 -17.78 -8.11
CA TYR A 415 7.58 -16.88 -6.95
C TYR A 415 8.09 -15.46 -7.25
N VAL A 416 7.91 -14.96 -8.48
CA VAL A 416 8.28 -13.57 -8.82
C VAL A 416 7.12 -12.65 -8.52
N PHE A 417 5.90 -13.08 -8.86
CA PHE A 417 4.67 -12.40 -8.51
C PHE A 417 3.72 -13.31 -7.72
N PRO A 418 2.79 -12.75 -6.93
CA PRO A 418 1.79 -13.54 -6.21
C PRO A 418 0.87 -14.30 -7.16
N HIS A 419 0.33 -15.42 -6.69
CA HIS A 419 -0.72 -16.13 -7.43
C HIS A 419 -2.00 -15.29 -7.58
N CYS A 420 -2.69 -15.43 -8.71
CA CYS A 420 -4.06 -14.95 -8.89
C CYS A 420 -4.99 -15.71 -7.93
N SER A 421 -5.73 -15.01 -7.08
CA SER A 421 -6.75 -15.65 -6.23
C SER A 421 -7.93 -16.14 -7.09
N GLU A 422 -8.42 -17.36 -6.86
CA GLU A 422 -9.55 -18.01 -7.58
C GLU A 422 -10.79 -17.12 -7.75
N ALA A 423 -11.02 -16.14 -6.86
CA ALA A 423 -12.18 -15.25 -6.90
C ALA A 423 -12.31 -14.35 -8.15
N ASN A 424 -11.26 -14.21 -8.97
CA ASN A 424 -11.24 -13.35 -10.16
C ASN A 424 -10.75 -14.05 -11.44
N ALA A 425 -10.50 -15.37 -11.41
CA ALA A 425 -10.10 -16.10 -12.61
C ALA A 425 -11.35 -16.38 -13.46
N GLU A 426 -11.34 -15.99 -14.75
CA GLU A 426 -12.29 -16.58 -15.69
C GLU A 426 -11.96 -18.08 -15.79
N PRO A 427 -12.95 -18.99 -15.73
CA PRO A 427 -12.69 -20.41 -15.77
C PRO A 427 -11.96 -20.76 -17.06
N SER A 428 -10.81 -21.40 -16.93
CA SER A 428 -10.04 -21.86 -18.08
C SER A 428 -10.76 -23.04 -18.74
N LEU A 429 -10.51 -23.28 -20.03
CA LEU A 429 -11.15 -24.37 -20.78
C LEU A 429 -10.98 -25.75 -20.08
N GLY A 430 -9.86 -25.96 -19.38
CA GLY A 430 -9.58 -27.17 -18.62
C GLY A 430 -10.48 -27.39 -17.40
N GLU A 431 -11.11 -26.35 -16.86
CA GLU A 431 -12.10 -26.45 -15.79
C GLU A 431 -13.50 -26.78 -16.32
N ILE A 432 -13.75 -26.52 -17.62
CA ILE A 432 -15.03 -26.79 -18.29
C ILE A 432 -15.07 -28.25 -18.79
N SER A 433 -13.92 -28.84 -19.11
CA SER A 433 -13.82 -30.18 -19.70
C SER A 433 -13.83 -31.35 -18.71
N GLU A 434 -13.72 -31.12 -17.39
CA GLU A 434 -13.82 -32.22 -16.39
C GLU A 434 -15.22 -32.86 -16.31
N GLY A 435 -16.24 -32.29 -16.97
CA GLY A 435 -17.62 -32.82 -16.99
C GLY A 435 -17.90 -33.89 -18.06
N ASP A 436 -17.24 -33.82 -19.21
CA ASP A 436 -17.51 -34.66 -20.38
C ASP A 436 -16.21 -35.32 -20.83
N GLY A 437 -16.04 -36.62 -20.61
CA GLY A 437 -14.77 -37.37 -20.75
C GLY A 437 -14.11 -37.44 -22.15
N ASN A 438 -14.36 -36.49 -23.05
CA ASN A 438 -13.64 -36.27 -24.29
C ASN A 438 -12.81 -34.98 -24.16
N GLY A 439 -11.48 -35.09 -24.25
CA GLY A 439 -10.61 -33.91 -24.31
C GLY A 439 -11.01 -33.01 -25.48
N VAL A 440 -11.27 -31.73 -25.21
CA VAL A 440 -11.53 -30.73 -26.24
C VAL A 440 -10.21 -30.38 -26.91
N ASP A 441 -10.10 -30.60 -28.23
CA ASP A 441 -8.99 -30.05 -29.00
C ASP A 441 -9.08 -28.52 -28.98
N ILE A 442 -8.07 -27.87 -28.39
CA ILE A 442 -8.06 -26.42 -28.17
C ILE A 442 -8.08 -25.69 -29.50
N ALA A 443 -7.40 -26.19 -30.53
CA ALA A 443 -7.36 -25.53 -31.82
C ALA A 443 -8.72 -25.63 -32.53
N ASP A 444 -9.40 -26.78 -32.47
CA ASP A 444 -10.79 -26.91 -32.94
C ASP A 444 -11.74 -25.97 -32.17
N TYR A 445 -11.58 -25.87 -30.85
CA TYR A 445 -12.37 -24.93 -30.05
C TYR A 445 -12.17 -23.50 -30.53
N LEU A 446 -10.92 -23.05 -30.71
CA LEU A 446 -10.63 -21.70 -31.19
C LEU A 446 -11.13 -21.47 -32.63
N ARG A 447 -11.02 -22.47 -33.50
CA ARG A 447 -11.59 -22.45 -34.86
C ARG A 447 -13.11 -22.35 -34.87
N SER A 448 -13.80 -22.91 -33.88
CA SER A 448 -15.27 -22.78 -33.78
C SER A 448 -15.75 -21.32 -33.61
N PHE A 449 -14.87 -20.43 -33.12
CA PHE A 449 -15.13 -18.99 -33.05
C PHE A 449 -14.67 -18.22 -34.30
N GLN A 450 -13.93 -18.88 -35.21
CA GLN A 450 -13.64 -18.34 -36.53
C GLN A 450 -14.87 -18.57 -37.40
N GLY A 451 -15.69 -17.52 -37.55
CA GLY A 451 -16.72 -17.52 -38.59
C GLY A 451 -16.12 -17.71 -39.98
N SER A 452 -16.94 -17.99 -40.99
CA SER A 452 -16.50 -18.07 -42.39
C SER A 452 -15.88 -16.77 -42.92
N ASP A 453 -16.06 -15.67 -42.19
CA ASP A 453 -15.55 -14.35 -42.51
C ASP A 453 -14.18 -14.09 -41.86
N LEU A 454 -13.15 -14.10 -42.71
CA LEU A 454 -11.76 -13.78 -42.36
C LEU A 454 -11.52 -12.27 -42.18
N SER A 455 -12.53 -11.43 -42.35
CA SER A 455 -12.40 -9.98 -42.18
C SER A 455 -12.00 -9.60 -40.76
N ASN A 456 -11.14 -8.59 -40.67
CA ASN A 456 -10.73 -7.96 -39.43
C ASN A 456 -11.73 -6.87 -39.02
N TYR A 457 -11.49 -6.23 -37.87
CA TYR A 457 -12.33 -5.11 -37.46
C TYR A 457 -12.25 -3.97 -38.47
N ALA A 458 -13.34 -3.23 -38.66
CA ALA A 458 -13.39 -2.04 -39.52
C ALA A 458 -12.23 -1.07 -39.26
N SER A 459 -11.81 -0.91 -38.00
CA SER A 459 -10.62 -0.10 -37.64
C SER A 459 -9.30 -0.50 -38.34
N ALA A 460 -9.17 -1.75 -38.78
CA ALA A 460 -8.03 -2.27 -39.52
C ALA A 460 -8.30 -2.37 -41.03
N GLU A 461 -9.51 -2.78 -41.43
CA GLU A 461 -9.91 -2.91 -42.84
C GLU A 461 -10.12 -1.55 -43.52
N ASP A 462 -10.82 -0.60 -42.88
CA ASP A 462 -11.07 0.74 -43.42
C ASP A 462 -9.76 1.55 -43.56
N LEU A 463 -8.75 1.21 -42.75
CA LEU A 463 -7.42 1.81 -42.75
C LEU A 463 -6.38 0.87 -43.37
N ARG A 464 -6.74 0.19 -44.47
CA ARG A 464 -5.97 -0.91 -45.06
C ARG A 464 -4.48 -0.61 -45.24
N ASP A 465 -4.15 0.50 -45.88
CA ASP A 465 -2.76 0.88 -46.17
C ASP A 465 -1.95 1.14 -44.90
N THR A 466 -2.58 1.72 -43.88
CA THR A 466 -1.95 1.98 -42.57
C THR A 466 -1.70 0.67 -41.83
N THR A 467 -2.66 -0.25 -41.84
CA THR A 467 -2.51 -1.57 -41.21
C THR A 467 -1.41 -2.37 -41.90
N LEU A 468 -1.39 -2.42 -43.24
CA LEU A 468 -0.36 -3.12 -44.00
C LEU A 468 1.03 -2.54 -43.72
N SER A 469 1.18 -1.22 -43.76
CA SER A 469 2.46 -0.54 -43.46
C SER A 469 2.97 -0.87 -42.05
N LEU A 470 2.06 -1.01 -41.07
CA LEU A 470 2.44 -1.39 -39.71
C LEU A 470 2.86 -2.86 -39.61
N LEU A 471 2.23 -3.78 -40.35
CA LEU A 471 2.63 -5.19 -40.40
C LEU A 471 3.99 -5.37 -41.10
N GLU A 472 4.20 -4.70 -42.23
CA GLU A 472 5.49 -4.67 -42.93
C GLU A 472 6.60 -4.10 -42.04
N ALA A 473 6.30 -3.10 -41.21
CA ALA A 473 7.25 -2.55 -40.25
C ALA A 473 7.58 -3.51 -39.09
N GLU A 474 6.69 -4.45 -38.74
CA GLU A 474 6.97 -5.52 -37.76
C GLU A 474 7.79 -6.64 -38.41
N GLU A 475 7.52 -6.98 -39.68
CA GLU A 475 8.30 -7.96 -40.47
C GLU A 475 9.73 -7.47 -40.72
N GLN A 476 9.92 -6.19 -41.07
CA GLN A 476 11.25 -5.58 -41.24
C GLN A 476 12.09 -5.62 -39.96
N LYS A 477 11.45 -5.64 -38.78
CA LYS A 477 12.12 -5.78 -37.49
C LYS A 477 12.35 -7.23 -37.09
N GLY A 478 11.87 -8.19 -37.88
CA GLY A 478 11.96 -9.62 -37.60
C GLY A 478 11.00 -10.11 -36.51
N PHE A 479 9.89 -9.41 -36.27
CA PHE A 479 8.90 -9.81 -35.25
C PHE A 479 7.82 -10.74 -35.80
N CYS A 480 7.62 -10.75 -37.11
CA CYS A 480 6.70 -11.64 -37.81
C CYS A 480 7.20 -11.98 -39.23
N HIS A 481 6.57 -12.99 -39.82
CA HIS A 481 6.82 -13.46 -41.18
C HIS A 481 5.51 -13.52 -41.99
N ARG A 482 5.59 -13.12 -43.26
CA ARG A 482 4.46 -13.17 -44.19
C ARG A 482 4.48 -14.44 -45.05
N PHE A 483 3.30 -15.05 -45.22
CA PHE A 483 3.06 -16.24 -46.03
C PHE A 483 1.86 -16.04 -46.96
N SER A 484 1.86 -16.74 -48.09
CA SER A 484 0.83 -16.62 -49.12
C SER A 484 -0.29 -17.67 -48.99
N SER A 485 -0.02 -18.78 -48.30
CA SER A 485 -0.96 -19.89 -48.15
C SER A 485 -0.97 -20.48 -46.74
N MET A 486 -2.08 -21.13 -46.37
CA MET A 486 -2.21 -21.83 -45.10
C MET A 486 -1.26 -23.05 -45.01
N ASP A 487 -0.92 -23.66 -46.15
CA ASP A 487 0.02 -24.79 -46.20
C ASP A 487 1.45 -24.36 -45.84
N GLU A 488 1.87 -23.18 -46.33
CA GLU A 488 3.14 -22.56 -45.93
C GLU A 488 3.15 -22.24 -44.44
N VAL A 489 2.06 -21.67 -43.90
CA VAL A 489 1.93 -21.41 -42.46
C VAL A 489 2.00 -22.70 -41.67
N SER A 490 1.27 -23.73 -42.07
CA SER A 490 1.22 -25.02 -41.36
C SER A 490 2.58 -25.70 -41.34
N SER A 491 3.31 -25.64 -42.46
CA SER A 491 4.71 -26.10 -42.56
C SER A 491 5.64 -25.26 -41.70
N TYR A 492 5.44 -23.94 -41.69
CA TYR A 492 6.25 -23.02 -40.91
C TYR A 492 6.01 -23.15 -39.41
N VAL A 493 4.79 -23.35 -38.91
CA VAL A 493 4.53 -23.53 -37.47
C VAL A 493 4.70 -25.00 -37.03
N GLY A 494 4.72 -25.93 -37.99
CA GLY A 494 4.83 -27.37 -37.74
C GLY A 494 3.52 -28.02 -37.28
N SER A 495 2.38 -27.45 -37.64
CA SER A 495 1.05 -27.89 -37.22
C SER A 495 0.00 -27.47 -38.25
N ALA A 496 -0.89 -28.39 -38.63
CA ALA A 496 -2.07 -28.04 -39.44
C ALA A 496 -3.14 -27.28 -38.62
N ASP A 497 -3.04 -27.36 -37.29
CA ASP A 497 -4.00 -26.79 -36.36
C ASP A 497 -3.78 -25.29 -36.08
N VAL A 498 -3.87 -24.47 -37.12
CA VAL A 498 -3.66 -23.01 -37.02
C VAL A 498 -4.92 -22.30 -36.54
N ALA A 499 -4.77 -21.39 -35.57
CA ALA A 499 -5.81 -20.49 -35.12
C ALA A 499 -5.53 -19.04 -35.55
N LEU A 500 -6.48 -18.44 -36.27
CA LEU A 500 -6.45 -17.04 -36.68
C LEU A 500 -6.97 -16.13 -35.57
N THR A 501 -6.28 -15.01 -35.38
CA THR A 501 -6.65 -13.93 -34.46
C THR A 501 -7.02 -12.67 -35.25
N LYS A 502 -8.13 -12.02 -34.89
CA LYS A 502 -8.57 -10.79 -35.57
C LYS A 502 -7.72 -9.60 -35.19
N LEU A 503 -7.46 -8.69 -36.14
CA LEU A 503 -6.74 -7.46 -35.94
C LEU A 503 -7.66 -6.25 -35.77
N GLY A 504 -7.26 -5.33 -34.91
CA GLY A 504 -7.83 -3.98 -34.80
C GLY A 504 -6.73 -2.93 -34.68
N LEU A 505 -7.03 -1.71 -35.10
CA LEU A 505 -6.15 -0.56 -34.87
C LEU A 505 -6.66 0.29 -33.72
N ARG A 506 -5.75 0.64 -32.81
CA ARG A 506 -6.01 1.60 -31.73
C ARG A 506 -5.25 2.89 -31.96
N PRO A 507 -5.92 4.06 -32.04
CA PRO A 507 -5.24 5.34 -32.21
C PRO A 507 -4.38 5.66 -30.99
N LYS A 508 -3.18 6.18 -31.22
CA LYS A 508 -2.33 6.76 -30.19
C LYS A 508 -2.88 8.17 -29.88
N PRO A 509 -3.19 8.47 -28.61
CA PRO A 509 -3.70 9.79 -28.25
C PRO A 509 -2.62 10.86 -28.47
N HIS A 510 -3.05 12.06 -28.87
CA HIS A 510 -2.22 13.27 -29.03
C HIS A 510 -1.07 13.15 -30.04
N THR A 511 -1.28 12.45 -31.16
CA THR A 511 -0.36 12.44 -32.30
C THR A 511 -1.03 13.06 -33.52
N ASP A 512 -0.32 13.94 -34.23
CA ASP A 512 -0.76 14.54 -35.49
C ASP A 512 0.35 14.34 -36.56
N PRO A 513 0.07 13.63 -37.68
CA PRO A 513 -1.13 12.84 -37.94
C PRO A 513 -1.29 11.68 -36.94
N VAL A 514 -2.52 11.14 -36.83
CA VAL A 514 -2.84 10.08 -35.88
C VAL A 514 -1.99 8.83 -36.17
N LYS A 515 -1.18 8.41 -35.20
CA LYS A 515 -0.43 7.15 -35.25
C LYS A 515 -1.28 6.03 -34.65
N TYR A 516 -1.16 4.81 -35.16
CA TYR A 516 -1.94 3.67 -34.67
C TYR A 516 -1.06 2.62 -33.98
N ARG A 517 -1.69 1.74 -33.20
CA ARG A 517 -1.11 0.50 -32.67
C ARG A 517 -1.94 -0.67 -33.21
N ILE A 518 -1.27 -1.69 -33.74
CA ILE A 518 -1.91 -2.98 -34.04
C ILE A 518 -2.23 -3.67 -32.72
N ILE A 519 -3.45 -4.19 -32.61
CA ILE A 519 -3.90 -5.04 -31.51
C ILE A 519 -4.46 -6.32 -32.12
N ALA A 520 -4.03 -7.47 -31.60
CA ALA A 520 -4.66 -8.73 -31.90
C ALA A 520 -5.71 -9.04 -30.84
N ASP A 521 -6.96 -9.19 -31.26
CA ASP A 521 -8.06 -9.46 -30.34
C ASP A 521 -8.14 -10.96 -30.03
N ALA A 522 -7.32 -11.38 -29.08
CA ALA A 522 -7.33 -12.72 -28.52
C ALA A 522 -8.59 -13.04 -27.68
N ARG A 523 -9.55 -12.11 -27.53
CA ARG A 523 -10.87 -12.41 -26.92
C ARG A 523 -11.89 -12.81 -27.98
N ALA A 524 -11.78 -12.26 -29.19
CA ALA A 524 -12.71 -12.52 -30.28
C ALA A 524 -12.74 -14.01 -30.69
N ASN A 525 -11.57 -14.66 -30.68
CA ASN A 525 -11.42 -16.09 -30.95
C ASN A 525 -11.36 -16.95 -29.67
N ALA A 526 -11.71 -16.39 -28.51
CA ALA A 526 -11.63 -17.04 -27.20
C ALA A 526 -10.22 -17.52 -26.76
N LEU A 527 -9.15 -17.12 -27.46
CA LEU A 527 -7.77 -17.50 -27.14
C LEU A 527 -7.40 -17.20 -25.68
N ASN A 528 -7.80 -16.03 -25.17
CA ASN A 528 -7.54 -15.64 -23.78
C ASN A 528 -8.24 -16.51 -22.73
N ARG A 529 -9.27 -17.30 -23.10
CA ARG A 529 -9.91 -18.28 -22.19
C ARG A 529 -9.12 -19.60 -22.10
N CYS A 530 -8.25 -19.85 -23.07
CA CYS A 530 -7.37 -21.01 -23.11
C CYS A 530 -6.02 -20.72 -22.45
N VAL A 531 -5.67 -19.44 -22.27
CA VAL A 531 -4.41 -19.02 -21.64
C VAL A 531 -4.48 -19.25 -20.13
N ASN A 532 -3.61 -20.11 -19.62
CA ASN A 532 -3.37 -20.22 -18.20
C ASN A 532 -2.26 -19.25 -17.75
N CYS A 533 -2.61 -18.28 -16.91
CA CYS A 533 -1.68 -17.31 -16.35
C CYS A 533 -1.99 -17.04 -14.87
N ASP A 534 -1.28 -17.76 -14.00
CA ASP A 534 -1.57 -17.81 -12.57
C ASP A 534 -0.89 -16.70 -11.74
N GLU A 535 -0.26 -15.70 -12.36
CA GLU A 535 0.53 -14.66 -11.68
C GLU A 535 -0.10 -13.26 -11.75
N HIS A 536 -0.22 -12.58 -10.60
CA HIS A 536 -0.73 -11.22 -10.48
C HIS A 536 0.40 -10.19 -10.38
N ILE A 537 0.64 -9.45 -11.46
CA ILE A 537 1.71 -8.44 -11.56
C ILE A 537 1.57 -7.36 -10.48
N LEU A 538 2.67 -7.06 -9.78
CA LEU A 538 2.74 -5.97 -8.80
C LEU A 538 3.48 -4.76 -9.39
N LEU A 539 2.72 -3.83 -9.97
CA LEU A 539 3.28 -2.59 -10.51
C LEU A 539 3.57 -1.55 -9.41
N PRO A 540 4.63 -0.72 -9.57
CA PRO A 540 4.92 0.37 -8.66
C PRO A 540 3.83 1.44 -8.66
N ARG A 541 3.65 2.08 -7.51
CA ARG A 541 2.73 3.20 -7.27
C ARG A 541 3.50 4.49 -7.05
N VAL A 542 2.81 5.63 -7.16
CA VAL A 542 3.38 6.95 -6.84
C VAL A 542 4.06 6.98 -5.46
N GLN A 543 3.46 6.36 -4.45
CA GLN A 543 4.00 6.38 -3.09
C GLN A 543 5.28 5.56 -2.93
N ASP A 544 5.55 4.61 -3.82
CA ASP A 544 6.78 3.82 -3.79
C ASP A 544 7.98 4.68 -4.18
N VAL A 545 7.85 5.46 -5.24
CA VAL A 545 8.86 6.46 -5.67
C VAL A 545 9.07 7.51 -4.59
N VAL A 546 7.98 8.02 -4.00
CA VAL A 546 8.06 8.97 -2.88
C VAL A 546 8.82 8.35 -1.71
N SER A 547 8.53 7.10 -1.35
CA SER A 547 9.21 6.41 -0.25
C SER A 547 10.69 6.24 -0.54
N ASP A 548 11.07 5.86 -1.76
CA ASP A 548 12.47 5.73 -2.16
C ASP A 548 13.23 7.06 -2.11
N VAL A 549 12.62 8.16 -2.55
CA VAL A 549 13.21 9.50 -2.41
C VAL A 549 13.42 9.86 -0.95
N LEU A 550 12.38 9.74 -0.13
CA LEU A 550 12.47 10.08 1.30
C LEU A 550 13.45 9.18 2.05
N ASP A 551 13.54 7.88 1.72
CA ASP A 551 14.53 6.96 2.29
C ASP A 551 15.96 7.39 1.96
N LEU A 552 16.21 7.85 0.73
CA LEU A 552 17.52 8.36 0.32
C LEU A 552 17.85 9.70 0.99
N CYS A 553 16.85 10.55 1.25
CA CYS A 553 16.98 11.78 2.03
C CYS A 553 17.32 11.49 3.50
N ASP A 554 16.62 10.54 4.15
CA ASP A 554 16.83 10.17 5.56
C ASP A 554 18.23 9.61 5.83
N ARG A 555 18.80 8.94 4.83
CA ARG A 555 20.11 8.27 4.91
C ARG A 555 21.28 9.21 4.69
N GLY A 556 21.08 10.52 4.57
CA GLY A 556 22.21 11.43 4.70
C GLY A 556 21.93 12.88 4.36
N SER A 557 22.71 13.74 5.00
CA SER A 557 22.59 15.20 5.00
C SER A 557 23.32 15.88 3.84
N SER A 558 23.79 15.12 2.85
CA SER A 558 24.59 15.66 1.75
C SER A 558 23.72 16.49 0.81
N VAL A 559 23.77 17.79 0.99
CA VAL A 559 23.26 18.78 0.04
C VAL A 559 24.28 19.02 -1.06
N ASP A 560 23.83 19.32 -2.27
CA ASP A 560 24.67 19.75 -3.38
C ASP A 560 25.23 21.16 -3.14
N GLU A 561 26.04 21.65 -4.06
CA GLU A 561 26.65 23.00 -4.04
C GLU A 561 25.62 24.14 -3.88
N LYS A 562 24.32 23.87 -4.12
CA LYS A 562 23.21 24.82 -4.00
C LYS A 562 22.36 24.60 -2.75
N GLY A 563 22.80 23.77 -1.81
CA GLY A 563 22.06 23.47 -0.59
C GLY A 563 20.82 22.58 -0.81
N CYS A 564 20.67 21.95 -1.98
CA CYS A 564 19.57 21.06 -2.31
C CYS A 564 19.94 19.60 -2.09
N LEU A 565 18.98 18.71 -1.84
CA LEU A 565 19.25 17.27 -1.82
C LEU A 565 20.00 16.83 -3.08
N SER A 566 21.09 16.10 -2.87
CA SER A 566 21.99 15.52 -3.89
C SER A 566 21.34 14.36 -4.66
N LEU A 567 20.12 14.57 -5.16
CA LEU A 567 19.28 13.59 -5.84
C LEU A 567 19.00 14.02 -7.29
N GLU A 568 18.78 13.05 -8.16
CA GLU A 568 18.36 13.24 -9.55
C GLU A 568 17.40 12.11 -9.95
N LEU A 569 16.38 12.47 -10.73
CA LEU A 569 15.42 11.52 -11.29
C LEU A 569 15.80 11.24 -12.74
N PHE A 570 15.60 10.00 -13.17
CA PHE A 570 15.86 9.61 -14.55
C PHE A 570 14.84 8.56 -15.00
N SER A 571 14.19 8.79 -16.15
CA SER A 571 13.26 7.85 -16.79
C SER A 571 13.72 7.58 -18.21
N ILE A 572 13.56 6.35 -18.68
CA ILE A 572 13.80 5.97 -20.06
C ILE A 572 12.88 4.81 -20.43
N ASP A 573 12.39 4.77 -21.66
CA ASP A 573 11.41 3.78 -22.13
C ASP A 573 12.13 2.67 -22.91
N VAL A 574 11.67 1.42 -22.77
CA VAL A 574 12.23 0.28 -23.50
C VAL A 574 11.61 0.16 -24.89
N GLU A 575 12.43 0.04 -25.93
CA GLU A 575 11.92 -0.15 -27.29
C GLU A 575 11.33 -1.55 -27.47
N ALA A 576 10.19 -1.62 -28.16
CA ALA A 576 9.55 -2.86 -28.59
C ALA A 576 9.13 -3.85 -27.47
N ALA A 577 9.42 -3.61 -26.19
CA ALA A 577 8.91 -4.31 -25.01
C ALA A 577 8.60 -5.82 -25.23
N PHE A 578 7.32 -6.22 -25.22
CA PHE A 578 6.88 -7.61 -25.39
C PHE A 578 7.41 -8.29 -26.66
N ARG A 579 7.64 -7.53 -27.75
CA ARG A 579 8.21 -8.03 -29.00
C ARG A 579 9.67 -8.49 -28.87
N LEU A 580 10.33 -8.17 -27.76
CA LEU A 580 11.68 -8.65 -27.48
C LEU A 580 11.70 -10.11 -27.01
N ILE A 581 10.54 -10.69 -26.67
CA ILE A 581 10.43 -12.06 -26.17
C ILE A 581 9.93 -12.96 -27.29
N PRO A 582 10.71 -13.99 -27.68
CA PRO A 582 10.26 -14.96 -28.66
C PRO A 582 9.19 -15.89 -28.06
N VAL A 583 8.36 -16.47 -28.91
CA VAL A 583 7.33 -17.44 -28.52
C VAL A 583 7.78 -18.84 -28.85
N LYS A 584 7.41 -19.79 -28.00
CA LYS A 584 7.76 -21.19 -28.16
C LYS A 584 7.13 -21.74 -29.45
N ARG A 585 7.88 -22.58 -30.17
CA ARG A 585 7.49 -23.13 -31.48
C ARG A 585 6.06 -23.68 -31.53
N GLU A 586 5.68 -24.46 -30.51
CA GLU A 586 4.37 -25.10 -30.37
C GLU A 586 3.20 -24.12 -30.23
N ASP A 587 3.46 -22.92 -29.70
CA ASP A 587 2.44 -21.89 -29.46
C ASP A 587 2.29 -20.91 -30.66
N LEU A 588 3.18 -20.97 -31.67
CA LEU A 588 3.13 -20.09 -32.85
C LEU A 588 1.84 -20.25 -33.66
N LYS A 589 1.25 -21.45 -33.65
CA LYS A 589 -0.02 -21.75 -34.33
C LYS A 589 -1.20 -20.92 -33.81
N PHE A 590 -1.08 -20.28 -32.64
CA PHE A 590 -2.09 -19.38 -32.07
C PHE A 590 -1.80 -17.89 -32.31
N GLN A 591 -0.65 -17.54 -32.87
CA GLN A 591 -0.22 -16.17 -33.14
C GLN A 591 -0.24 -15.84 -34.64
N VAL A 592 -1.26 -16.31 -35.33
CA VAL A 592 -1.44 -16.10 -36.77
C VAL A 592 -2.58 -15.11 -37.03
N VAL A 593 -2.37 -14.19 -37.95
CA VAL A 593 -3.39 -13.23 -38.39
C VAL A 593 -3.48 -13.26 -39.91
N PHE A 594 -4.68 -13.07 -40.46
CA PHE A 594 -4.89 -12.97 -41.90
C PHE A 594 -5.25 -11.53 -42.24
N PHE A 595 -4.47 -10.90 -43.12
CA PHE A 595 -4.69 -9.52 -43.54
C PHE A 595 -4.10 -9.27 -44.93
N ALA A 596 -4.83 -8.54 -45.76
CA ALA A 596 -4.43 -8.20 -47.13
C ALA A 596 -3.98 -9.43 -47.95
N ASP A 597 -4.82 -10.47 -47.96
CA ASP A 597 -4.61 -11.70 -48.75
C ASP A 597 -3.33 -12.46 -48.39
N SER A 598 -2.80 -12.23 -47.18
CA SER A 598 -1.59 -12.86 -46.66
C SER A 598 -1.78 -13.28 -45.21
N TYR A 599 -1.07 -14.33 -44.81
CA TYR A 599 -0.98 -14.78 -43.43
C TYR A 599 0.28 -14.21 -42.78
N TRP A 600 0.16 -13.74 -41.55
CA TRP A 600 1.27 -13.19 -40.79
C TRP A 600 1.41 -13.97 -39.49
N VAL A 601 2.55 -14.62 -39.31
CA VAL A 601 2.89 -15.40 -38.11
C VAL A 601 3.81 -14.56 -37.25
N PHE A 602 3.43 -14.32 -36.00
CA PHE A 602 4.26 -13.58 -35.04
C PHE A 602 5.11 -14.53 -34.20
N ASP A 603 6.43 -14.42 -34.35
CA ASP A 603 7.43 -15.20 -33.62
C ASP A 603 7.70 -14.65 -32.21
N THR A 604 7.11 -13.51 -31.90
CA THR A 604 7.28 -12.77 -30.65
C THR A 604 5.93 -12.49 -30.01
N LEU A 605 5.91 -12.19 -28.71
CA LEU A 605 4.65 -11.99 -27.99
C LEU A 605 3.79 -10.89 -28.64
N MET A 606 2.53 -11.21 -28.92
CA MET A 606 1.56 -10.25 -29.45
C MET A 606 0.90 -9.39 -28.36
N PHE A 607 0.53 -8.17 -28.74
CA PHE A 607 -0.36 -7.33 -27.95
C PHE A 607 -1.79 -7.87 -28.00
N GLY A 608 -2.38 -8.13 -26.83
CA GLY A 608 -3.77 -8.57 -26.67
C GLY A 608 -3.91 -9.97 -26.09
N VAL A 609 -2.86 -10.78 -26.16
CA VAL A 609 -2.76 -12.07 -25.46
C VAL A 609 -2.55 -11.83 -23.95
N ALA A 610 -3.32 -12.51 -23.11
CA ALA A 610 -3.40 -12.25 -21.67
C ALA A 610 -2.08 -12.49 -20.91
N SER A 611 -1.27 -13.45 -21.37
CA SER A 611 0.02 -13.80 -20.75
C SER A 611 1.18 -12.89 -21.16
N SER A 612 1.11 -12.23 -22.32
CA SER A 612 2.20 -11.38 -22.83
C SER A 612 2.67 -10.33 -21.82
N PRO A 613 1.78 -9.58 -21.13
CA PRO A 613 2.19 -8.61 -20.11
C PRO A 613 2.94 -9.23 -18.93
N VAL A 614 2.54 -10.42 -18.49
CA VAL A 614 3.14 -11.11 -17.34
C VAL A 614 4.55 -11.57 -17.67
N ILE A 615 4.74 -12.21 -18.84
CA ILE A 615 6.04 -12.71 -19.31
C ILE A 615 7.06 -11.56 -19.43
N TRP A 616 6.65 -10.45 -20.04
CA TRP A 616 7.50 -9.24 -20.12
C TRP A 616 7.79 -8.64 -18.75
N CYS A 617 6.77 -8.54 -17.90
CA CYS A 617 6.94 -8.00 -16.54
C CYS A 617 7.90 -8.85 -15.70
N ARG A 618 7.96 -10.17 -15.90
CA ARG A 618 8.98 -11.02 -15.28
C ARG A 618 10.38 -10.73 -15.80
N THR A 619 10.50 -10.58 -17.12
CA THR A 619 11.77 -10.20 -17.77
C THR A 619 12.29 -8.87 -17.23
N MET A 620 11.44 -7.83 -17.18
CA MET A 620 11.81 -6.53 -16.63
C MET A 620 12.02 -6.53 -15.12
N ALA A 621 11.31 -7.39 -14.36
CA ALA A 621 11.56 -7.57 -12.94
C ALA A 621 12.97 -8.12 -12.69
N GLN A 622 13.39 -9.12 -13.46
CA GLN A 622 14.73 -9.68 -13.36
C GLN A 622 15.82 -8.67 -13.79
N ALA A 623 15.62 -7.94 -14.89
CA ALA A 623 16.52 -6.86 -15.29
C ALA A 623 16.64 -5.78 -14.19
N ALA A 624 15.53 -5.41 -13.56
CA ALA A 624 15.52 -4.44 -12.46
C ALA A 624 16.27 -4.94 -11.23
N ARG A 625 16.17 -6.24 -10.90
CA ARG A 625 16.96 -6.86 -9.83
C ARG A 625 18.45 -6.84 -10.16
N PHE A 626 18.87 -7.25 -11.36
CA PHE A 626 20.27 -7.19 -11.80
C PHE A 626 20.85 -5.77 -11.69
N ALA A 627 20.13 -4.77 -12.19
CA ALA A 627 20.58 -3.38 -12.07
C ALA A 627 20.65 -2.92 -10.61
N GLN A 628 19.65 -3.24 -9.79
CA GLN A 628 19.63 -2.80 -8.40
C GLN A 628 20.69 -3.46 -7.52
N LEU A 629 21.08 -4.71 -7.82
CA LEU A 629 22.15 -5.45 -7.12
C LEU A 629 23.52 -4.76 -7.25
N LEU A 630 23.73 -3.95 -8.29
CA LEU A 630 24.95 -3.17 -8.49
C LEU A 630 25.14 -2.04 -7.47
N PHE A 631 24.09 -1.63 -6.73
CA PHE A 631 24.11 -0.42 -5.93
C PHE A 631 23.87 -0.65 -4.44
N THR A 632 24.48 0.18 -3.62
CA THR A 632 24.29 0.17 -2.17
C THR A 632 22.93 0.75 -1.77
N SER A 633 22.62 0.65 -0.48
CA SER A 633 21.36 1.13 0.08
C SER A 633 21.15 2.64 0.04
N ASP A 634 22.11 3.43 -0.42
CA ASP A 634 22.08 4.89 -0.39
C ASP A 634 22.43 5.53 -1.75
N GLU A 635 22.71 4.73 -2.77
CA GLU A 635 23.12 5.21 -4.10
C GLU A 635 21.95 5.34 -5.08
N LEU A 636 21.18 4.26 -5.29
CA LEU A 636 20.19 4.20 -6.36
C LEU A 636 18.94 3.42 -5.95
N ARG A 637 17.79 3.86 -6.44
CA ARG A 637 16.49 3.20 -6.33
C ARG A 637 15.82 3.10 -7.68
N LEU A 638 15.25 1.94 -7.98
CA LEU A 638 14.58 1.66 -9.24
C LEU A 638 13.13 1.22 -9.03
N ASN A 639 12.21 1.84 -9.78
CA ASN A 639 10.82 1.43 -9.94
C ASN A 639 10.52 1.31 -11.43
N THR A 640 9.96 0.19 -11.88
CA THR A 640 9.68 -0.08 -13.29
C THR A 640 8.19 -0.35 -13.49
N PHE A 641 7.50 0.55 -14.20
CA PHE A 641 6.10 0.35 -14.55
C PHE A 641 6.01 -0.29 -15.93
N MET A 642 5.88 -1.62 -15.97
CA MET A 642 5.95 -2.41 -17.21
C MET A 642 7.25 -2.15 -17.99
N ASP A 643 7.22 -1.29 -19.00
CA ASP A 643 8.31 -0.88 -19.90
C ASP A 643 8.96 0.48 -19.55
N ASP A 644 8.44 1.19 -18.54
CA ASP A 644 8.88 2.55 -18.14
C ASP A 644 9.60 2.55 -16.77
N PRO A 645 10.93 2.34 -16.71
CA PRO A 645 11.75 2.47 -15.51
C PRO A 645 12.00 3.93 -15.08
N LEU A 646 11.86 4.17 -13.78
CA LEU A 646 12.23 5.39 -13.08
C LEU A 646 13.32 5.12 -12.04
N PHE A 647 14.44 5.81 -12.21
CA PHE A 647 15.58 5.81 -11.32
C PHE A 647 15.55 7.03 -10.41
N VAL A 648 15.84 6.82 -9.13
CA VAL A 648 16.20 7.88 -8.17
C VAL A 648 17.64 7.63 -7.76
N VAL A 649 18.53 8.55 -8.12
CA VAL A 649 19.97 8.42 -7.85
C VAL A 649 20.45 9.50 -6.90
N ARG A 650 21.30 9.12 -5.97
CA ARG A 650 21.96 9.99 -5.00
C ARG A 650 23.46 10.02 -5.27
N GLY A 651 24.06 11.20 -5.14
CA GLY A 651 25.51 11.36 -5.25
C GLY A 651 25.95 12.81 -5.08
N CYS A 652 27.10 13.01 -4.44
CA CYS A 652 27.61 14.32 -4.03
C CYS A 652 27.82 15.31 -5.19
N SER A 653 28.07 14.81 -6.41
CA SER A 653 28.19 15.62 -7.62
C SER A 653 27.28 15.10 -8.73
N LYS A 654 26.98 15.96 -9.70
CA LYS A 654 26.24 15.58 -10.91
C LYS A 654 26.92 14.44 -11.65
N ASN A 655 28.26 14.46 -11.74
CA ASN A 655 29.02 13.41 -12.42
C ASN A 655 28.95 12.08 -11.66
N ALA A 656 29.00 12.10 -10.33
CA ALA A 656 28.84 10.88 -9.53
C ALA A 656 27.48 10.21 -9.81
N ARG A 657 26.38 10.98 -9.79
CA ARG A 657 25.05 10.46 -10.12
C ARG A 657 24.97 9.90 -11.55
N ARG A 658 25.54 10.62 -12.51
CA ARG A 658 25.58 10.18 -13.92
C ARG A 658 26.38 8.89 -14.12
N ILE A 659 27.51 8.72 -13.42
CA ILE A 659 28.27 7.48 -13.47
C ILE A 659 27.42 6.31 -12.95
N LEU A 660 26.71 6.49 -11.83
CA LEU A 660 25.82 5.45 -11.30
C LEU A 660 24.72 5.06 -12.30
N LEU A 661 24.06 6.05 -12.91
CA LEU A 661 23.04 5.81 -13.95
C LEU A 661 23.63 5.09 -15.17
N LEU A 662 24.79 5.54 -15.66
CA LEU A 662 25.47 4.94 -16.81
C LEU A 662 25.87 3.49 -16.54
N VAL A 663 26.31 3.15 -15.33
CA VAL A 663 26.62 1.76 -14.95
C VAL A 663 25.38 0.86 -15.07
N ALA A 664 24.22 1.33 -14.60
CA ALA A 664 22.96 0.58 -14.75
C ALA A 664 22.57 0.43 -16.24
N LEU A 665 22.67 1.51 -17.02
CA LEU A 665 22.32 1.50 -18.44
C LEU A 665 23.26 0.65 -19.28
N VAL A 666 24.57 0.66 -18.99
CA VAL A 666 25.56 -0.18 -19.66
C VAL A 666 25.29 -1.67 -19.38
N LEU A 667 24.96 -2.04 -18.14
CA LEU A 667 24.54 -3.42 -17.84
C LEU A 667 23.32 -3.82 -18.68
N TRP A 668 22.28 -3.00 -18.71
CA TRP A 668 21.06 -3.28 -19.47
C TRP A 668 21.30 -3.35 -20.99
N ARG A 669 22.16 -2.50 -21.54
CA ARG A 669 22.59 -2.61 -22.95
C ARG A 669 23.41 -3.87 -23.21
N ALA A 670 24.27 -4.27 -22.28
CA ALA A 670 25.09 -5.48 -22.41
C ALA A 670 24.22 -6.74 -22.53
N ILE A 671 23.18 -6.85 -21.70
CA ILE A 671 22.21 -7.97 -21.74
C ILE A 671 21.17 -7.85 -22.88
N GLY A 672 21.25 -6.78 -23.69
CA GLY A 672 20.53 -6.61 -24.95
C GLY A 672 19.30 -5.74 -24.91
N ILE A 673 18.95 -5.10 -23.78
CA ILE A 673 17.74 -4.26 -23.68
C ILE A 673 17.91 -2.99 -24.51
N PRO A 674 17.05 -2.72 -25.52
CA PRO A 674 17.09 -1.50 -26.31
C PRO A 674 16.33 -0.36 -25.62
N PHE A 675 16.78 0.88 -25.82
CA PHE A 675 16.17 2.06 -25.19
C PHE A 675 15.68 3.07 -26.20
N ALA A 676 14.52 3.64 -25.93
CA ALA A 676 13.95 4.75 -26.69
C ALA A 676 14.56 6.06 -26.19
N TYR A 677 15.83 6.33 -26.53
CA TYR A 677 16.60 7.47 -26.04
C TYR A 677 15.89 8.83 -26.24
N HIS A 678 15.11 8.97 -27.31
CA HIS A 678 14.33 10.18 -27.60
C HIS A 678 13.20 10.47 -26.59
N LYS A 679 12.79 9.48 -25.79
CA LYS A 679 11.80 9.63 -24.71
C LYS A 679 12.44 9.82 -23.33
N GLY A 680 13.75 9.66 -23.22
CA GLY A 680 14.42 9.70 -21.92
C GLY A 680 14.38 11.09 -21.29
N MET A 681 14.18 11.14 -19.98
CA MET A 681 14.08 12.38 -19.20
C MET A 681 15.00 12.28 -17.99
N ILE A 682 15.87 13.27 -17.78
CA ILE A 682 16.75 13.36 -16.62
C ILE A 682 16.63 14.73 -15.95
N GLY A 683 16.67 14.76 -14.62
CA GLY A 683 16.86 15.98 -13.87
C GLY A 683 16.08 16.00 -12.55
N ARG A 684 15.79 17.20 -12.07
CA ARG A 684 15.01 17.38 -10.83
C ARG A 684 13.51 17.21 -11.03
N LYS A 685 13.01 17.33 -12.26
CA LYS A 685 11.60 17.19 -12.63
C LYS A 685 11.47 16.16 -13.75
N VAL A 686 10.69 15.11 -13.52
CA VAL A 686 10.45 14.02 -14.48
C VAL A 686 8.97 13.67 -14.47
N ARG A 687 8.40 13.46 -15.67
CA ARG A 687 7.05 12.93 -15.82
C ARG A 687 7.14 11.41 -15.95
N TRP A 688 6.47 10.68 -15.08
CA TRP A 688 6.48 9.22 -15.07
C TRP A 688 5.09 8.67 -14.76
N VAL A 689 4.63 7.71 -15.58
CA VAL A 689 3.28 7.09 -15.50
C VAL A 689 2.15 8.13 -15.39
N GLY A 690 2.34 9.27 -16.06
CA GLY A 690 1.37 10.37 -16.11
C GLY A 690 1.36 11.30 -14.89
N PHE A 691 2.30 11.20 -13.95
CA PHE A 691 2.47 12.15 -12.85
C PHE A 691 3.75 12.97 -12.99
N ASP A 692 3.73 14.22 -12.54
CA ASP A 692 4.90 15.10 -12.51
C ASP A 692 5.59 15.01 -11.15
N PHE A 693 6.76 14.37 -11.13
CA PHE A 693 7.64 14.29 -9.96
C PHE A 693 8.64 15.43 -10.00
N GLU A 694 8.82 16.12 -8.88
CA GLU A 694 9.80 17.21 -8.76
C GLU A 694 10.49 17.18 -7.40
N LEU A 695 11.81 17.03 -7.42
CA LEU A 695 12.66 17.01 -6.23
C LEU A 695 12.71 18.37 -5.56
N GLN A 696 12.39 18.38 -4.27
CA GLN A 696 12.37 19.57 -3.41
C GLN A 696 13.62 19.58 -2.54
N PRO A 697 13.97 20.71 -1.89
CA PRO A 697 15.15 20.80 -1.02
C PRO A 697 15.17 19.77 0.12
N SER A 698 14.01 19.32 0.60
CA SER A 698 13.84 18.39 1.72
C SER A 698 12.92 17.22 1.38
N GLY A 699 12.72 16.89 0.10
CA GLY A 699 11.90 15.74 -0.30
C GLY A 699 11.48 15.79 -1.76
N ILE A 700 10.19 15.58 -2.01
CA ILE A 700 9.63 15.49 -3.37
C ILE A 700 8.21 16.00 -3.41
N SER A 701 7.84 16.66 -4.49
CA SER A 701 6.44 16.94 -4.82
C SER A 701 5.98 16.08 -5.98
N VAL A 702 4.74 15.61 -5.92
CA VAL A 702 4.06 14.89 -7.01
C VAL A 702 2.83 15.67 -7.43
N ALA A 703 2.64 15.88 -8.73
CA ALA A 703 1.48 16.57 -9.26
C ALA A 703 0.76 15.77 -10.34
N VAL A 704 -0.55 15.96 -10.42
CA VAL A 704 -1.38 15.56 -11.55
C VAL A 704 -1.27 16.64 -12.62
N PRO A 705 -0.94 16.29 -13.89
CA PRO A 705 -0.89 17.24 -14.98
C PRO A 705 -2.23 17.95 -15.21
N GLN A 706 -2.18 19.23 -15.59
CA GLN A 706 -3.39 20.04 -15.79
C GLN A 706 -4.35 19.42 -16.83
N SER A 707 -3.82 18.84 -17.91
CA SER A 707 -4.64 18.17 -18.93
C SER A 707 -5.52 17.04 -18.38
N LYS A 708 -5.10 16.37 -17.29
CA LYS A 708 -5.91 15.34 -16.64
C LYS A 708 -7.04 15.93 -15.80
N LEU A 709 -6.85 17.13 -15.26
CA LEU A 709 -7.90 17.90 -14.59
C LEU A 709 -8.91 18.43 -15.62
N ASP A 710 -8.41 18.96 -16.74
CA ASP A 710 -9.22 19.48 -17.85
C ASP A 710 -10.11 18.39 -18.46
N ASP A 711 -9.67 17.12 -18.43
CA ASP A 711 -10.51 15.98 -18.83
C ASP A 711 -11.57 15.58 -17.78
N ALA A 712 -11.31 15.79 -16.49
CA ALA A 712 -12.10 15.21 -15.39
C ALA A 712 -13.17 16.17 -14.88
N ILE A 713 -12.85 17.46 -14.80
CA ILE A 713 -13.74 18.51 -14.31
C ILE A 713 -15.03 18.61 -15.15
N PRO A 714 -14.97 18.60 -16.51
CA PRO A 714 -16.19 18.67 -17.32
C PRO A 714 -17.11 17.45 -17.11
N LEU A 715 -16.56 16.25 -16.92
CA LEU A 715 -17.36 15.05 -16.67
C LEU A 715 -18.10 15.13 -15.32
N LEU A 716 -17.47 15.70 -14.30
CA LEU A 716 -18.10 15.94 -13.00
C LEU A 716 -19.21 16.98 -13.09
N GLN A 717 -18.97 18.07 -13.83
CA GLN A 717 -19.97 19.11 -14.08
C GLN A 717 -21.18 18.56 -14.86
N GLU A 718 -20.93 17.74 -15.89
CA GLU A 718 -21.96 17.01 -16.64
C GLU A 718 -22.77 16.10 -15.72
N ALA A 719 -22.14 15.25 -14.93
CA ALA A 719 -22.85 14.36 -14.01
C ALA A 719 -23.73 15.13 -13.00
N LEU A 720 -23.27 16.28 -12.52
CA LEU A 720 -24.01 17.11 -11.56
C LEU A 720 -25.16 17.90 -12.22
N SER A 721 -25.05 18.24 -13.52
CA SER A 721 -26.08 18.98 -14.26
C SER A 721 -27.28 18.11 -14.66
N LEU A 722 -27.10 16.80 -14.82
CA LEU A 722 -28.17 15.83 -15.19
C LEU A 722 -29.27 15.64 -14.12
N GLY A 723 -29.16 16.31 -12.96
CA GLY A 723 -30.22 16.33 -11.96
C GLY A 723 -30.31 15.05 -11.12
N GLY A 724 -31.43 14.33 -11.24
CA GLY A 724 -31.77 13.19 -10.37
C GLY A 724 -31.09 11.87 -10.71
N ARG A 725 -30.61 11.68 -11.95
CA ARG A 725 -29.96 10.45 -12.43
C ARG A 725 -28.80 10.75 -13.39
N ALA A 726 -27.81 9.87 -13.45
CA ALA A 726 -26.69 9.94 -14.41
C ALA A 726 -26.35 8.56 -15.00
N PRO A 727 -25.78 8.47 -16.22
CA PRO A 727 -25.36 7.20 -16.81
C PRO A 727 -24.28 6.49 -15.99
N SER A 728 -24.41 5.18 -15.81
CA SER A 728 -23.42 4.37 -15.07
C SER A 728 -22.05 4.37 -15.76
N THR A 729 -22.01 4.45 -17.09
CA THR A 729 -20.77 4.59 -17.89
C THR A 729 -20.02 5.89 -17.60
N LEU A 730 -20.73 7.02 -17.52
CA LEU A 730 -20.16 8.31 -17.14
C LEU A 730 -19.59 8.27 -15.71
N LEU A 731 -20.35 7.73 -14.75
CA LEU A 731 -19.91 7.61 -13.37
C LEU A 731 -18.70 6.67 -13.21
N ARG A 732 -18.65 5.55 -13.93
CA ARG A 732 -17.46 4.66 -13.97
C ARG A 732 -16.24 5.39 -14.52
N LYS A 733 -16.39 6.20 -15.57
CA LYS A 733 -15.31 7.03 -16.15
C LYS A 733 -14.78 8.06 -15.14
N ILE A 734 -15.69 8.75 -14.43
CA ILE A 734 -15.33 9.68 -13.35
C ILE A 734 -14.58 8.94 -12.23
N CYS A 735 -15.11 7.80 -11.78
CA CYS A 735 -14.49 6.99 -10.75
C CYS A 735 -13.07 6.55 -11.13
N GLY A 736 -12.88 6.07 -12.37
CA GLY A 736 -11.56 5.66 -12.87
C GLY A 736 -10.55 6.81 -12.87
N LYS A 737 -10.93 7.99 -13.40
CA LYS A 737 -10.07 9.18 -13.40
C LYS A 737 -9.74 9.66 -11.99
N CYS A 738 -10.72 9.72 -11.10
CA CYS A 738 -10.52 10.17 -9.72
C CYS A 738 -9.72 9.15 -8.91
N CYS A 739 -9.92 7.84 -9.11
CA CYS A 739 -9.13 6.79 -8.47
C CYS A 739 -7.65 6.90 -8.86
N TRP A 740 -7.38 7.16 -10.15
CA TRP A 740 -6.03 7.41 -10.64
C TRP A 740 -5.41 8.65 -9.98
N MET A 741 -6.14 9.77 -9.91
CA MET A 741 -5.69 10.99 -9.20
C MET A 741 -5.52 10.79 -7.68
N GLY A 742 -6.29 9.87 -7.08
CA GLY A 742 -6.22 9.52 -5.66
C GLY A 742 -4.88 8.94 -5.20
N GLN A 743 -4.02 8.53 -6.14
CA GLN A 743 -2.62 8.18 -5.83
C GLN A 743 -1.82 9.37 -5.27
N VAL A 744 -2.14 10.60 -5.65
CA VAL A 744 -1.50 11.79 -5.06
C VAL A 744 -2.10 12.07 -3.68
N THR A 745 -3.43 11.91 -3.55
CA THR A 745 -4.16 12.34 -2.36
C THR A 745 -5.12 11.28 -1.82
N PRO A 746 -4.75 10.61 -0.70
CA PRO A 746 -5.48 9.47 -0.14
C PRO A 746 -6.94 9.72 0.22
N PHE A 747 -7.34 10.95 0.57
CA PHE A 747 -8.75 11.20 0.89
C PHE A 747 -9.67 11.14 -0.33
N MET A 748 -9.15 11.19 -1.57
CA MET A 748 -9.97 11.00 -2.77
C MET A 748 -10.75 9.67 -2.71
N TYR A 749 -10.16 8.64 -2.08
CA TYR A 749 -10.82 7.36 -1.87
C TYR A 749 -12.02 7.43 -0.92
N SER A 750 -12.01 8.29 0.11
CA SER A 750 -13.17 8.47 1.00
C SER A 750 -14.32 9.18 0.28
N LEU A 751 -14.01 10.10 -0.63
CA LEU A 751 -15.01 10.76 -1.46
C LEU A 751 -15.59 9.82 -2.52
N LEU A 752 -14.78 8.92 -3.08
CA LEU A 752 -15.22 7.94 -4.07
C LEU A 752 -16.02 6.77 -3.50
N SER A 753 -15.84 6.45 -2.21
CA SER A 753 -16.47 5.28 -1.59
C SER A 753 -18.01 5.23 -1.76
N PRO A 754 -18.78 6.32 -1.52
CA PRO A 754 -20.21 6.32 -1.82
C PRO A 754 -20.51 6.08 -3.30
N VAL A 755 -19.70 6.65 -4.21
CA VAL A 755 -19.89 6.50 -5.65
C VAL A 755 -19.68 5.04 -6.07
N TRP A 756 -18.61 4.40 -5.60
CA TRP A 756 -18.36 2.97 -5.85
C TRP A 756 -19.44 2.07 -5.26
N SER A 757 -19.94 2.39 -4.06
CA SER A 757 -20.97 1.57 -3.41
C SER A 757 -22.26 1.48 -4.22
N VAL A 758 -22.57 2.53 -4.99
CA VAL A 758 -23.76 2.59 -5.84
C VAL A 758 -23.45 2.05 -7.24
N VAL A 759 -22.34 2.47 -7.85
CA VAL A 759 -21.96 2.10 -9.22
C VAL A 759 -21.55 0.63 -9.33
N GLY A 760 -20.93 0.06 -8.30
CA GLY A 760 -20.46 -1.33 -8.29
C GLY A 760 -21.58 -2.36 -8.11
N LYS A 761 -22.74 -1.96 -7.58
CA LYS A 761 -23.89 -2.85 -7.32
C LYS A 761 -25.01 -2.73 -8.34
N THR A 762 -24.90 -1.81 -9.30
CA THR A 762 -25.99 -1.51 -10.22
C THR A 762 -25.75 -2.17 -11.58
N GLU A 763 -26.71 -3.00 -11.98
CA GLU A 763 -26.80 -3.53 -13.34
C GLU A 763 -27.49 -2.54 -14.29
N SER A 764 -28.07 -1.45 -13.74
CA SER A 764 -28.76 -0.45 -14.53
C SER A 764 -27.80 0.44 -15.32
N ALA A 765 -28.25 0.85 -16.51
CA ALA A 765 -27.58 1.89 -17.30
C ALA A 765 -27.61 3.27 -16.61
N TRP A 766 -28.52 3.50 -15.66
CA TRP A 766 -28.71 4.79 -14.98
C TRP A 766 -28.65 4.66 -13.46
N VAL A 767 -28.07 5.66 -12.81
CA VAL A 767 -27.81 5.68 -11.36
C VAL A 767 -28.47 6.90 -10.73
N ALA A 768 -29.16 6.70 -9.60
CA ALA A 768 -29.75 7.80 -8.83
C ALA A 768 -28.66 8.66 -8.19
N MET A 769 -28.76 9.99 -8.37
CA MET A 769 -27.74 10.94 -7.93
C MET A 769 -27.83 11.28 -6.44
N GLY A 770 -29.01 11.16 -5.81
CA GLY A 770 -29.22 11.57 -4.41
C GLY A 770 -28.13 11.08 -3.43
N PRO A 771 -27.81 9.77 -3.39
CA PRO A 771 -26.81 9.22 -2.46
C PRO A 771 -25.35 9.65 -2.75
N ILE A 772 -25.05 10.10 -3.98
CA ILE A 772 -23.67 10.35 -4.45
C ILE A 772 -23.39 11.81 -4.81
N ARG A 773 -24.43 12.64 -4.93
CA ARG A 773 -24.35 14.04 -5.36
C ARG A 773 -23.38 14.84 -4.51
N THR A 774 -23.50 14.75 -3.19
CA THR A 774 -22.61 15.43 -2.26
C THR A 774 -21.15 15.01 -2.49
N SER A 775 -20.88 13.72 -2.63
CA SER A 775 -19.52 13.23 -2.89
C SER A 775 -18.94 13.77 -4.20
N LEU A 776 -19.74 13.81 -5.27
CA LEU A 776 -19.31 14.36 -6.56
C LEU A 776 -19.06 15.88 -6.48
N GLN A 777 -19.87 16.62 -5.72
CA GLN A 777 -19.62 18.05 -5.44
C GLN A 777 -18.30 18.26 -4.70
N TRP A 778 -17.99 17.42 -3.71
CA TRP A 778 -16.71 17.47 -3.00
C TRP A 778 -15.52 17.18 -3.91
N ILE A 779 -15.65 16.18 -4.79
CA ILE A 779 -14.60 15.88 -5.77
C ILE A 779 -14.42 17.07 -6.71
N LEU A 780 -15.51 17.64 -7.24
CA LEU A 780 -15.44 18.80 -8.13
C LEU A 780 -14.83 20.02 -7.42
N ALA A 781 -15.33 20.37 -6.25
CA ALA A 781 -14.80 21.45 -5.40
C ALA A 781 -13.31 21.28 -5.18
N PHE A 782 -12.89 20.05 -4.88
CA PHE A 782 -11.49 19.74 -4.68
C PHE A 782 -10.63 19.94 -5.93
N LEU A 783 -11.07 19.43 -7.08
CA LEU A 783 -10.33 19.58 -8.34
C LEU A 783 -10.29 21.06 -8.80
N LEU A 784 -11.38 21.81 -8.62
CA LEU A 784 -11.44 23.24 -8.92
C LEU A 784 -10.54 24.06 -7.99
N PHE A 785 -10.55 23.77 -6.69
CA PHE A 785 -9.67 24.42 -5.73
C PHE A 785 -8.20 24.14 -6.04
N ALA A 786 -7.88 22.90 -6.43
CA ALA A 786 -6.54 22.52 -6.86
C ALA A 786 -6.14 23.21 -8.18
N ALA A 787 -7.07 23.42 -9.11
CA ALA A 787 -6.84 24.11 -10.37
C ALA A 787 -6.66 25.64 -10.19
N ALA A 788 -7.44 26.30 -9.33
CA ALA A 788 -7.42 27.76 -9.16
C ALA A 788 -6.06 28.33 -8.69
N ARG A 789 -5.34 27.59 -7.83
CA ARG A 789 -4.02 27.99 -7.31
C ARG A 789 -2.86 27.87 -8.31
N SER A 790 -3.09 27.28 -9.48
CA SER A 790 -2.09 27.23 -10.56
C SER A 790 -1.85 28.59 -11.23
N SER A 791 -2.73 29.57 -11.00
CA SER A 791 -2.76 30.84 -11.74
C SER A 791 -1.99 32.01 -11.12
N GLU A 792 -1.64 31.99 -9.82
CA GLU A 792 -1.34 33.25 -9.10
C GLU A 792 0.12 33.54 -8.73
N ARG A 793 1.11 32.67 -8.98
CA ARG A 793 2.54 33.07 -8.88
C ARG A 793 3.59 32.07 -9.40
N LEU A 794 3.18 30.85 -9.75
CA LEU A 794 4.06 29.82 -10.33
C LEU A 794 3.28 29.14 -11.46
N SER A 795 3.54 29.56 -12.69
CA SER A 795 2.84 29.19 -13.93
C SER A 795 2.99 27.72 -14.37
N SER A 796 2.99 26.75 -13.45
CA SER A 796 3.29 25.35 -13.80
C SER A 796 2.67 24.26 -12.93
N PHE A 797 1.86 24.58 -11.91
CA PHE A 797 1.49 23.58 -10.89
C PHE A 797 -0.02 23.36 -10.76
N GLY A 798 -0.49 22.26 -11.37
CA GLY A 798 -1.79 21.65 -11.07
C GLY A 798 -1.81 20.92 -9.73
N PHE A 799 -2.90 20.19 -9.46
CA PHE A 799 -3.14 19.37 -8.27
C PHE A 799 -1.89 18.61 -7.78
N ARG A 800 -1.24 19.13 -6.73
CA ARG A 800 0.09 18.72 -6.24
C ARG A 800 0.06 18.35 -4.76
N ARG A 801 0.89 17.38 -4.39
CA ARG A 801 1.24 17.05 -3.00
C ARG A 801 2.73 17.13 -2.79
N LEU A 802 3.15 17.82 -1.73
CA LEU A 802 4.53 17.80 -1.23
C LEU A 802 4.71 16.61 -0.29
N PHE A 803 5.91 16.05 -0.25
CA PHE A 803 6.35 15.05 0.70
C PHE A 803 7.71 15.48 1.21
N ASP A 804 7.85 15.59 2.51
CA ASP A 804 9.05 16.14 3.13
C ASP A 804 9.64 15.15 4.13
N VAL A 805 10.95 14.97 4.08
CA VAL A 805 11.71 14.09 4.95
C VAL A 805 11.64 14.54 6.41
N ARG A 806 11.52 15.86 6.65
CA ARG A 806 11.43 16.42 8.02
C ARG A 806 10.20 15.91 8.76
N PHE A 807 9.13 15.54 8.06
CA PHE A 807 7.95 14.95 8.69
C PHE A 807 8.15 13.49 9.13
N ARG A 808 9.23 12.82 8.71
CA ARG A 808 9.62 11.50 9.24
C ARG A 808 10.40 11.61 10.55
N ARG A 809 11.11 12.73 10.76
CA ARG A 809 11.95 13.02 11.93
C ARG A 809 11.88 14.51 12.26
N PRO A 810 10.81 14.98 12.93
CA PRO A 810 10.70 16.40 13.24
C PRO A 810 11.81 16.83 14.19
N SER A 811 12.49 17.93 13.89
CA SER A 811 13.60 18.47 14.69
C SER A 811 13.14 19.24 15.93
N LEU A 812 11.88 19.70 15.93
CA LEU A 812 11.18 20.40 17.01
C LEU A 812 9.73 19.91 17.03
N SER A 813 9.13 19.82 18.23
CA SER A 813 7.77 19.34 18.43
C SER A 813 6.87 20.47 18.89
N ALA A 814 5.91 20.86 18.06
CA ALA A 814 4.78 21.67 18.48
C ALA A 814 3.65 20.73 18.94
N ALA A 815 3.17 20.89 20.16
CA ALA A 815 1.98 20.20 20.64
C ALA A 815 0.79 21.16 20.68
N ILE A 816 -0.28 20.80 19.98
CA ILE A 816 -1.57 21.47 19.99
C ILE A 816 -2.48 20.60 20.85
N VAL A 817 -2.88 21.09 22.02
CA VAL A 817 -3.82 20.37 22.89
C VAL A 817 -5.18 21.05 22.80
N VAL A 818 -6.23 20.31 22.50
CA VAL A 818 -7.59 20.84 22.31
C VAL A 818 -8.62 20.09 23.14
N ASP A 819 -9.68 20.82 23.47
CA ASP A 819 -10.88 20.26 24.09
C ASP A 819 -12.14 21.04 23.68
N ALA A 820 -13.31 20.42 23.85
CA ALA A 820 -14.61 21.06 23.72
C ALA A 820 -15.49 20.71 24.93
N SER A 821 -16.25 21.68 25.42
CA SER A 821 -17.09 21.48 26.59
C SER A 821 -18.19 20.43 26.32
N THR A 822 -18.40 19.50 27.26
CA THR A 822 -19.49 18.49 27.23
C THR A 822 -20.90 19.07 27.08
N THR A 823 -21.07 20.33 27.47
CA THR A 823 -22.31 21.09 27.37
C THR A 823 -22.44 21.85 26.04
N GLY A 824 -21.45 21.84 25.16
CA GLY A 824 -21.46 22.54 23.87
C GLY A 824 -21.47 24.06 23.98
N TYR A 825 -20.84 24.64 25.01
CA TYR A 825 -20.73 26.07 25.21
C TYR A 825 -19.43 26.67 24.69
N GLY A 826 -18.32 25.93 24.68
CA GLY A 826 -17.05 26.45 24.18
C GLY A 826 -16.05 25.42 23.69
N TYR A 827 -15.03 25.95 23.01
CA TYR A 827 -13.83 25.27 22.54
C TYR A 827 -12.63 25.85 23.28
N GLY A 828 -11.68 25.00 23.65
CA GLY A 828 -10.44 25.39 24.29
C GLY A 828 -9.24 24.78 23.59
N GLY A 829 -8.12 25.48 23.60
CA GLY A 829 -6.87 24.86 23.20
C GLY A 829 -5.64 25.65 23.59
N ILE A 830 -4.53 24.94 23.67
CA ILE A 830 -3.19 25.49 23.96
C ILE A 830 -2.18 25.01 22.90
N LEU A 831 -1.22 25.88 22.61
CA LEU A 831 -0.06 25.59 21.78
C LEU A 831 1.18 25.54 22.69
N VAL A 832 1.88 24.41 22.66
CA VAL A 832 3.16 24.20 23.33
C VAL A 832 4.26 24.13 22.27
N LEU A 833 5.31 24.93 22.43
CA LEU A 833 6.49 24.91 21.58
C LEU A 833 7.72 24.61 22.43
N ASP A 834 8.45 23.55 22.09
CA ASP A 834 9.66 23.10 22.79
C ASP A 834 9.44 22.97 24.31
N GLY A 835 8.29 22.40 24.69
CA GLY A 835 7.89 22.19 26.08
C GLY A 835 7.36 23.44 26.81
N LYS A 836 7.27 24.60 26.15
CA LYS A 836 6.76 25.85 26.75
C LYS A 836 5.39 26.23 26.21
N LEU A 837 4.49 26.70 27.08
CA LEU A 837 3.21 27.28 26.69
C LEU A 837 3.45 28.53 25.84
N ALA A 838 3.07 28.47 24.57
CA ALA A 838 3.33 29.52 23.60
C ALA A 838 2.10 30.39 23.35
N ARG A 839 0.92 29.78 23.17
CA ARG A 839 -0.34 30.48 22.84
C ARG A 839 -1.55 29.69 23.35
N TRP A 840 -2.71 30.33 23.44
CA TRP A 840 -3.97 29.65 23.76
C TRP A 840 -5.16 30.30 23.06
N PHE A 841 -6.27 29.57 22.92
CA PHE A 841 -7.57 30.13 22.53
C PHE A 841 -8.68 29.57 23.42
N GLY A 842 -9.75 30.35 23.56
CA GLY A 842 -10.99 29.94 24.20
C GLY A 842 -12.12 30.64 23.48
N GLU A 843 -13.02 29.89 22.86
CA GLU A 843 -14.06 30.41 21.96
C GLU A 843 -15.42 29.83 22.32
N LYS A 844 -16.48 30.62 22.18
CA LYS A 844 -17.85 30.13 22.38
C LYS A 844 -18.29 29.35 21.14
N VAL A 845 -19.07 28.29 21.33
CA VAL A 845 -19.84 27.67 20.23
C VAL A 845 -20.79 28.73 19.68
N SER A 846 -20.69 29.06 18.40
CA SER A 846 -21.46 30.16 17.78
C SER A 846 -22.83 29.68 17.30
N ASP A 847 -23.75 30.62 17.04
CA ASP A 847 -25.05 30.26 16.49
C ASP A 847 -24.94 29.76 15.04
N ASP A 848 -23.89 30.15 14.32
CA ASP A 848 -23.57 29.60 13.00
C ASP A 848 -23.14 28.13 13.08
N ASP A 849 -22.36 27.74 14.10
CA ASP A 849 -21.99 26.34 14.34
C ASP A 849 -23.26 25.50 14.57
N LEU A 850 -24.16 25.98 15.44
CA LEU A 850 -25.42 25.31 15.76
C LEU A 850 -26.32 25.17 14.52
N ARG A 851 -26.44 26.24 13.71
CA ARG A 851 -27.24 26.24 12.49
C ARG A 851 -26.70 25.27 11.44
N LYS A 852 -25.39 25.28 11.18
CA LYS A 852 -24.75 24.43 10.17
C LYS A 852 -24.98 22.95 10.44
N PHE A 853 -24.84 22.52 11.69
CA PHE A 853 -24.95 21.11 12.07
C PHE A 853 -26.35 20.70 12.54
N SER A 854 -27.32 21.63 12.51
CA SER A 854 -28.65 21.42 13.09
C SER A 854 -28.54 20.88 14.52
N ALA A 855 -27.62 21.45 15.29
CA ALA A 855 -27.26 21.01 16.63
C ALA A 855 -27.93 21.89 17.69
N SER A 856 -28.12 21.32 18.88
CA SER A 856 -28.65 22.05 20.04
C SER A 856 -27.57 22.20 21.11
N ARG A 857 -27.49 23.39 21.71
CA ARG A 857 -26.62 23.68 22.84
C ARG A 857 -27.04 22.83 24.05
N GLY A 858 -26.09 22.38 24.87
CA GLY A 858 -26.36 21.53 26.04
C GLY A 858 -26.52 20.04 25.74
N ASN A 859 -26.43 19.62 24.47
CA ASN A 859 -26.66 18.23 24.10
C ASN A 859 -25.34 17.46 23.87
N SER A 860 -25.02 16.55 24.78
CA SER A 860 -23.81 15.72 24.77
C SER A 860 -23.68 14.83 23.53
N LYS A 861 -24.76 14.57 22.78
CA LYS A 861 -24.71 13.84 21.50
C LYS A 861 -23.76 14.48 20.48
N PHE A 862 -23.55 15.79 20.57
CA PHE A 862 -22.68 16.53 19.65
C PHE A 862 -21.24 16.68 20.17
N GLN A 863 -20.88 16.04 21.28
CA GLN A 863 -19.56 16.21 21.89
C GLN A 863 -18.41 15.89 20.93
N ALA A 864 -18.42 14.70 20.32
CA ALA A 864 -17.42 14.30 19.34
C ALA A 864 -17.36 15.23 18.10
N LEU A 865 -18.48 15.86 17.74
CA LEU A 865 -18.51 16.87 16.68
C LEU A 865 -17.75 18.13 17.11
N TRP A 866 -18.01 18.64 18.31
CA TRP A 866 -17.35 19.83 18.84
C TRP A 866 -15.86 19.61 19.07
N GLU A 867 -15.46 18.46 19.58
CA GLU A 867 -14.04 18.07 19.73
C GLU A 867 -13.34 18.00 18.37
N THR A 868 -14.01 17.45 17.34
CA THR A 868 -13.46 17.42 15.97
C THR A 868 -13.34 18.84 15.38
N LEU A 869 -14.31 19.73 15.66
CA LEU A 869 -14.26 21.12 15.21
C LEU A 869 -13.16 21.91 15.94
N ALA A 870 -12.92 21.63 17.22
CA ALA A 870 -11.81 22.22 17.98
C ALA A 870 -10.45 21.90 17.34
N ILE A 871 -10.25 20.67 16.87
CA ILE A 871 -9.05 20.27 16.09
C ILE A 871 -8.91 21.15 14.83
N LEU A 872 -9.98 21.29 14.04
CA LEU A 872 -9.96 22.10 12.81
C LEU A 872 -9.65 23.58 13.08
N ILE A 873 -10.27 24.14 14.12
CA ILE A 873 -10.05 25.54 14.55
C ILE A 873 -8.58 25.73 14.94
N ALA A 874 -8.05 24.89 15.84
CA ALA A 874 -6.68 25.00 16.35
C ALA A 874 -5.64 24.88 15.23
N LEU A 875 -5.83 23.94 14.32
CA LEU A 875 -4.95 23.78 13.16
C LEU A 875 -4.99 25.01 12.26
N ARG A 876 -6.17 25.57 11.96
CA ARG A 876 -6.27 26.79 11.13
C ARG A 876 -5.66 28.02 11.80
N LEU A 877 -5.78 28.13 13.13
CA LEU A 877 -5.17 29.21 13.91
C LEU A 877 -3.64 29.17 13.88
N TRP A 878 -3.05 27.99 14.09
CA TRP A 878 -1.64 27.90 14.44
C TRP A 878 -0.74 27.31 13.36
N LYS A 879 -1.23 26.49 12.43
CA LYS A 879 -0.37 25.85 11.42
C LYS A 879 0.49 26.85 10.63
N ASN A 880 -0.07 28.01 10.29
CA ASN A 880 0.62 29.06 9.52
C ASN A 880 1.59 29.90 10.36
N ARG A 881 1.50 29.81 11.68
CA ARG A 881 2.40 30.50 12.61
C ARG A 881 3.63 29.67 12.97
N LEU A 882 3.59 28.37 12.68
CA LEU A 882 4.71 27.46 12.90
C LEU A 882 5.63 27.42 11.68
N PRO A 883 6.96 27.42 11.88
CA PRO A 883 7.90 27.15 10.81
C PRO A 883 7.59 25.82 10.12
N SER A 884 7.85 25.73 8.81
CA SER A 884 7.58 24.52 8.02
C SER A 884 8.45 23.31 8.40
N THR A 885 9.45 23.49 9.26
CA THR A 885 10.35 22.46 9.81
C THR A 885 9.81 21.75 11.05
N VAL A 886 8.75 22.27 11.68
CA VAL A 886 8.25 21.77 12.96
C VAL A 886 7.23 20.65 12.75
N GLY A 887 7.40 19.53 13.46
CA GLY A 887 6.39 18.49 13.54
C GLY A 887 5.25 18.92 14.44
N ILE A 888 4.01 18.69 14.01
CA ILE A 888 2.83 19.04 14.79
C ILE A 888 2.25 17.76 15.39
N VAL A 889 2.10 17.74 16.70
CA VAL A 889 1.32 16.75 17.44
C VAL A 889 0.02 17.42 17.86
N CYS A 890 -1.13 16.87 17.47
CA CYS A 890 -2.44 17.30 17.94
C CYS A 890 -2.96 16.31 18.98
N GLN A 891 -3.28 16.83 20.15
CA GLN A 891 -3.63 16.10 21.34
C GLN A 891 -5.06 16.44 21.77
N SER A 892 -5.81 15.41 22.17
CA SER A 892 -7.17 15.51 22.72
C SER A 892 -7.44 14.25 23.55
N ASP A 893 -8.37 14.33 24.49
CA ASP A 893 -8.89 13.15 25.19
C ASP A 893 -10.01 12.44 24.40
N SER A 894 -10.46 13.03 23.28
CA SER A 894 -11.43 12.40 22.38
C SER A 894 -10.79 11.47 21.36
N ARG A 895 -10.79 10.17 21.65
CA ARG A 895 -10.36 9.13 20.68
C ARG A 895 -11.19 9.16 19.41
N SER A 896 -12.49 9.49 19.51
CA SER A 896 -13.39 9.58 18.35
C SER A 896 -12.99 10.72 17.41
N ALA A 897 -12.71 11.91 17.95
CA ALA A 897 -12.29 13.05 17.15
C ALA A 897 -10.91 12.82 16.51
N LEU A 898 -9.94 12.33 17.29
CA LEU A 898 -8.60 12.00 16.81
C LEU A 898 -8.63 10.92 15.72
N GLY A 899 -9.43 9.86 15.91
CA GLY A 899 -9.61 8.79 14.93
C GLY A 899 -10.24 9.29 13.64
N ALA A 900 -11.22 10.18 13.71
CA ALA A 900 -11.84 10.80 12.54
C ALA A 900 -10.87 11.74 11.79
N ALA A 901 -10.12 12.57 12.52
CA ALA A 901 -9.13 13.49 11.96
C ALA A 901 -7.97 12.72 11.29
N LEU A 902 -7.43 11.70 11.96
CA LEU A 902 -6.36 10.85 11.41
C LEU A 902 -6.78 10.16 10.11
N ARG A 903 -8.01 9.63 10.05
CA ARG A 903 -8.51 8.93 8.86
C ARG A 903 -9.06 9.87 7.79
N LEU A 904 -9.24 11.16 8.11
CA LEU A 904 -9.92 12.15 7.30
C LEU A 904 -11.31 11.66 6.81
N ARG A 905 -12.02 10.89 7.64
CA ARG A 905 -13.35 10.33 7.36
C ARG A 905 -14.08 9.93 8.63
N SER A 906 -15.41 10.01 8.63
CA SER A 906 -16.27 9.50 9.71
C SER A 906 -17.59 8.92 9.17
N ARG A 907 -18.21 8.01 9.92
CA ARG A 907 -19.57 7.50 9.65
C ARG A 907 -20.65 8.52 10.01
N SER A 908 -20.38 9.38 11.00
CA SER A 908 -21.30 10.45 11.38
C SER A 908 -21.29 11.53 10.30
N PRO A 909 -22.44 11.85 9.65
CA PRO A 909 -22.49 12.87 8.60
C PRO A 909 -21.97 14.24 9.04
N THR A 910 -22.23 14.63 10.29
CA THR A 910 -21.81 15.94 10.83
C THR A 910 -20.31 15.99 11.10
N ILE A 911 -19.73 14.97 11.73
CA ILE A 911 -18.28 14.85 11.90
C ILE A 911 -17.59 14.75 10.54
N ASN A 912 -18.19 14.00 9.60
CA ASN A 912 -17.66 13.82 8.27
C ASN A 912 -17.58 15.16 7.49
N ALA A 913 -18.50 16.09 7.74
CA ALA A 913 -18.43 17.43 7.16
C ALA A 913 -17.22 18.23 7.68
N VAL A 914 -16.90 18.13 8.98
CA VAL A 914 -15.70 18.77 9.57
C VAL A 914 -14.40 18.18 9.02
N VAL A 915 -14.27 16.85 9.03
CA VAL A 915 -13.03 16.19 8.57
C VAL A 915 -12.82 16.30 7.05
N ARG A 916 -13.87 16.57 6.26
CA ARG A 916 -13.73 16.90 4.84
C ARG A 916 -13.11 18.28 4.63
N ASP A 917 -13.47 19.27 5.44
CA ASP A 917 -12.80 20.57 5.46
C ASP A 917 -11.34 20.45 5.92
N LEU A 918 -11.10 19.60 6.93
CA LEU A 918 -9.73 19.24 7.33
C LEU A 918 -8.95 18.56 6.20
N ALA A 919 -9.60 17.68 5.43
CA ALA A 919 -9.00 17.01 4.28
C ALA A 919 -8.66 18.00 3.15
N LEU A 920 -9.52 19.00 2.89
CA LEU A 920 -9.20 20.08 1.97
C LEU A 920 -8.03 20.93 2.47
N ASP A 921 -7.97 21.26 3.76
CA ASP A 921 -6.82 21.92 4.38
C ASP A 921 -5.54 21.09 4.17
N ALA A 922 -5.62 19.77 4.35
CA ALA A 922 -4.53 18.82 4.16
C ALA A 922 -4.06 18.71 2.70
N ALA A 923 -4.97 18.90 1.76
CA ALA A 923 -4.64 18.89 0.34
C ALA A 923 -3.81 20.09 -0.11
N VAL A 924 -3.96 21.21 0.59
CA VAL A 924 -3.36 22.51 0.24
C VAL A 924 -2.11 22.77 1.07
N ASP A 925 -2.12 22.29 2.31
CA ASP A 925 -1.02 22.41 3.23
C ASP A 925 -0.59 21.02 3.71
N VAL A 926 0.54 20.58 3.18
CA VAL A 926 1.13 19.29 3.50
C VAL A 926 1.32 19.07 5.01
N ARG A 927 1.52 20.15 5.79
CA ARG A 927 1.71 20.06 7.24
C ARG A 927 0.51 19.43 7.93
N VAL A 928 -0.69 19.68 7.44
CA VAL A 928 -1.93 19.13 8.01
C VAL A 928 -2.05 17.61 7.76
N LEU A 929 -1.47 17.08 6.67
CA LEU A 929 -1.40 15.63 6.42
C LEU A 929 -0.40 14.91 7.33
N HIS A 930 0.56 15.62 7.91
CA HIS A 930 1.61 15.06 8.76
C HIS A 930 1.43 15.37 10.25
N VAL A 931 0.25 15.88 10.64
CA VAL A 931 -0.10 16.02 12.05
C VAL A 931 -0.18 14.63 12.68
N LEU A 932 0.59 14.42 13.76
CA LEU A 932 0.46 13.24 14.59
C LEU A 932 -0.70 13.45 15.55
N TYR A 933 -1.67 12.54 15.55
CA TYR A 933 -2.81 12.61 16.47
C TYR A 933 -2.54 11.70 17.67
N GLU A 934 -2.55 12.26 18.88
CA GLU A 934 -2.21 11.55 20.11
C GLU A 934 -3.29 11.72 21.18
N HIS A 935 -3.72 10.62 21.77
CA HIS A 935 -4.65 10.68 22.88
C HIS A 935 -3.93 11.12 24.16
N VAL A 936 -4.48 12.11 24.85
CA VAL A 936 -4.01 12.56 26.17
C VAL A 936 -5.06 12.23 27.22
N PRO A 937 -4.71 11.58 28.36
CA PRO A 937 -5.64 11.35 29.44
C PRO A 937 -6.28 12.65 29.95
N SER A 938 -7.58 12.66 30.25
CA SER A 938 -8.32 13.88 30.64
C SER A 938 -7.70 14.64 31.82
N LYS A 939 -7.06 13.95 32.77
CA LYS A 939 -6.33 14.60 33.89
C LYS A 939 -5.16 15.48 33.45
N LEU A 940 -4.55 15.15 32.31
CA LEU A 940 -3.45 15.91 31.71
C LEU A 940 -3.97 16.95 30.70
N ASN A 941 -5.27 16.94 30.37
CA ASN A 941 -5.92 17.88 29.46
C ASN A 941 -6.51 19.13 30.15
N TYR A 942 -6.22 19.34 31.44
CA TYR A 942 -6.95 20.28 32.29
C TYR A 942 -6.95 21.73 31.80
N LEU A 943 -5.87 22.19 31.14
CA LEU A 943 -5.79 23.55 30.62
C LEU A 943 -6.76 23.78 29.45
N ALA A 944 -6.81 22.85 28.49
CA ALA A 944 -7.74 22.94 27.36
C ALA A 944 -9.19 22.75 27.83
N ASP A 945 -9.44 21.83 28.77
CA ASP A 945 -10.76 21.62 29.40
C ASP A 945 -11.25 22.89 30.10
N SER A 946 -10.41 23.52 30.93
CA SER A 946 -10.76 24.77 31.61
C SER A 946 -11.10 25.90 30.63
N LEU A 947 -10.36 26.01 29.52
CA LEU A 947 -10.63 26.98 28.47
C LEU A 947 -11.93 26.69 27.72
N SER A 948 -12.25 25.43 27.47
CA SER A 948 -13.47 25.02 26.77
C SER A 948 -14.73 25.27 27.62
N ARG A 949 -14.63 25.04 28.94
CA ARG A 949 -15.71 25.26 29.92
C ARG A 949 -15.88 26.72 30.33
N ARG A 950 -15.02 27.62 29.84
CA ARG A 950 -15.03 29.04 30.23
C ARG A 950 -16.39 29.72 30.10
N PHE A 951 -17.19 29.25 29.14
CA PHE A 951 -18.50 29.82 28.82
C PHE A 951 -19.66 29.00 29.39
N GLU A 952 -19.40 28.03 30.29
CA GLU A 952 -20.42 27.29 31.02
C GLU A 952 -20.97 28.15 32.18
N GLY A 953 -22.25 28.54 32.11
CA GLY A 953 -22.92 29.34 33.14
C GLY A 953 -23.17 30.81 32.76
N SER A 954 -23.61 31.62 33.73
CA SER A 954 -23.95 33.05 33.53
C SER A 954 -22.75 33.99 33.66
N LEU A 955 -21.63 33.51 34.20
CA LEU A 955 -20.39 34.26 34.40
C LEU A 955 -19.24 33.52 33.70
N GLU A 956 -18.42 34.25 32.93
CA GLU A 956 -17.22 33.65 32.33
C GLU A 956 -16.24 33.22 33.43
N SER A 957 -15.81 31.96 33.41
CA SER A 957 -14.82 31.51 34.39
C SER A 957 -13.45 32.16 34.13
N ALA A 958 -12.66 32.32 35.19
CA ALA A 958 -11.31 32.86 35.08
C ALA A 958 -10.40 31.97 34.21
N VAL A 959 -9.47 32.60 33.49
CA VAL A 959 -8.43 31.88 32.75
C VAL A 959 -7.44 31.25 33.75
N PRO A 960 -7.00 29.99 33.55
CA PRO A 960 -5.99 29.36 34.40
C PRO A 960 -4.74 30.25 34.59
N SER A 961 -4.24 30.31 35.83
CA SER A 961 -3.09 31.14 36.21
C SER A 961 -1.82 30.83 35.43
N GLU A 962 -1.67 29.58 35.00
CA GLU A 962 -0.55 29.04 34.24
C GLU A 962 -0.48 29.61 32.81
N LEU A 963 -1.60 30.18 32.32
CA LEU A 963 -1.65 30.91 31.05
C LEU A 963 -1.42 32.41 31.26
N GLY A 964 -1.07 32.84 32.48
CA GLY A 964 -0.69 34.22 32.80
C GLY A 964 0.48 34.68 31.94
N GLY A 965 0.26 35.72 31.13
CA GLY A 965 1.26 36.26 30.20
C GLY A 965 1.40 35.49 28.88
N VAL A 966 0.69 34.37 28.69
CA VAL A 966 0.66 33.64 27.41
C VAL A 966 -0.34 34.32 26.46
N PRO A 967 0.05 34.67 25.22
CA PRO A 967 -0.84 35.33 24.26
C PRO A 967 -2.08 34.50 23.89
N ARG A 968 -3.26 35.14 23.94
CA ARG A 968 -4.52 34.60 23.41
C ARG A 968 -4.64 34.84 21.92
N ASP A 969 -5.12 33.85 21.17
CA ASP A 969 -5.57 33.98 19.79
C ASP A 969 -7.09 33.85 19.68
N PHE A 970 -7.64 34.40 18.59
CA PHE A 970 -9.07 34.44 18.30
C PHE A 970 -9.35 33.79 16.96
N CYS A 971 -10.40 32.97 16.91
CA CYS A 971 -10.84 32.33 15.67
C CYS A 971 -11.58 33.34 14.78
N ALA A 972 -11.41 33.24 13.47
CA ALA A 972 -12.28 33.95 12.52
C ALA A 972 -13.75 33.52 12.71
N ALA A 973 -14.69 34.37 12.27
CA ALA A 973 -16.10 34.04 12.27
C ALA A 973 -16.32 32.71 11.52
N ARG A 974 -17.07 31.78 12.13
CA ARG A 974 -17.32 30.44 11.58
C ARG A 974 -18.56 30.42 10.67
N ASP A 975 -18.75 31.50 9.93
CA ASP A 975 -19.75 31.66 8.89
C ASP A 975 -19.34 30.90 7.61
N ASP A 976 -20.06 31.08 6.50
CA ASP A 976 -19.77 30.38 5.25
C ASP A 976 -18.36 30.64 4.69
N SER A 977 -17.67 31.71 5.09
CA SER A 977 -16.28 31.98 4.68
C SER A 977 -15.26 31.06 5.36
N PHE A 978 -15.59 30.55 6.55
CA PHE A 978 -14.75 29.56 7.24
C PHE A 978 -14.78 28.22 6.52
N TRP A 979 -15.91 27.83 5.92
CA TRP A 979 -16.09 26.51 5.33
C TRP A 979 -15.69 26.49 3.86
N ARG A 980 -14.64 25.73 3.52
CA ARG A 980 -14.14 25.68 2.13
C ARG A 980 -15.18 25.15 1.15
N LEU A 981 -16.09 24.28 1.60
CA LEU A 981 -17.15 23.74 0.75
C LEU A 981 -18.15 24.81 0.30
N SER A 982 -18.57 25.71 1.20
CA SER A 982 -19.55 26.74 0.91
C SER A 982 -19.03 27.67 -0.20
N LEU A 983 -17.73 27.94 -0.21
CA LEU A 983 -17.03 28.75 -1.22
C LEU A 983 -16.94 28.08 -2.61
N CYS A 984 -17.03 26.74 -2.70
CA CYS A 984 -17.00 26.03 -3.99
C CYS A 984 -18.39 25.84 -4.62
N GLY A 985 -19.46 25.98 -3.84
CA GLY A 985 -20.85 25.93 -4.34
C GLY A 985 -21.29 27.22 -5.03
N ALA A 986 -20.72 28.36 -4.65
CA ALA A 986 -20.86 29.63 -5.35
C ALA A 986 -19.77 29.71 -6.43
N ALA A 987 -20.14 29.79 -7.71
CA ALA A 987 -19.21 29.80 -8.85
C ALA A 987 -18.37 31.08 -8.98
N SER A 988 -17.91 31.68 -7.88
CA SER A 988 -17.09 32.88 -7.85
C SER A 988 -16.26 32.92 -6.57
N LEU A 989 -15.03 32.41 -6.61
CA LEU A 989 -14.02 32.76 -5.61
C LEU A 989 -13.55 34.20 -5.89
N PRO A 990 -13.69 35.16 -4.95
CA PRO A 990 -13.05 36.46 -5.08
C PRO A 990 -11.54 36.28 -5.00
N ARG A 991 -10.80 36.87 -5.94
CA ARG A 991 -9.31 36.86 -5.97
C ARG A 991 -8.66 37.48 -4.72
N SER A 992 -9.40 38.19 -3.87
CA SER A 992 -8.86 38.92 -2.72
C SER A 992 -8.44 38.02 -1.55
N ASP A 993 -9.04 36.84 -1.39
CA ASP A 993 -8.84 35.99 -0.21
C ASP A 993 -7.71 34.94 -0.39
N LEU A 994 -6.97 35.05 -1.51
CA LEU A 994 -5.87 34.15 -1.87
C LEU A 994 -4.46 34.68 -1.49
N ARG A 995 -4.37 35.84 -0.82
CA ARG A 995 -3.09 36.41 -0.34
C ARG A 995 -2.59 35.84 0.97
#